data_AF-A0A948JQD8-F1
#
_entry.id   AF-A0A948JQD8-F1
#
_cell.length_a   1.000
_cell.length_b   1.000
_cell.length_c   1.000
_cell.angle_alpha   90.00
_cell.angle_beta   90.00
_cell.angle_gamma   90.00
#
_symmetry.space_group_name_H-M   'P 1'
#
loop_
_entity.id
_entity.type
_entity.pdbx_description
1 polymer ?
#
loop_
_entity_poly.entity_id
_entity_poly.type
_entity_poly.pdbx_seq_one_letter_code
_entity_poly.pdbx_strand_id
1 'polypeptide(L)'
;MSLQYKPLSLVALATTAVLYGCGGDDSIEKTNVYDDTTKTGLWCPSPQIVQTVDADYHPLSAAEQAALKAAAMARDGAAFDEAAFNVYNYDYAGINLFDVLGLTLSEQARQATAKEEARAFKISQGQQDIFGDDFDAWFDSWFASVPLTDYLGASERLNKASRGNELSLTAANNSQEICYTPPAACPNYLVPDESGTFTCIAPLDNPLAEEQPAVGYMAPAGKAAIFYRSAQHIDNGDNTEVYKDLTIHAWNDPDCTSYKDESTTSWGVGKPAAGIDPHYGMYWTLDLLDAPGQCGNMIVYNRVSGAKRISEADLRIPLANSGHLANLDKMSYLQDGIAASNYDGRLYANPHPLLGAAAGGSKACGWGLELDETGEICVGQALAAQCPEGTIAVGEGQEEIASKCIIEFDPAATTLYLRGGFNDWGTANQMSYANSKFRLNFNYGTHPETATPAEDGTVNYGFKVADADWSEASSFGAIKGGDTPAVGSEVALTAGNGVGQDMFVGLKENTIYQYVLNATNPAAVTLKINEVPLAVFPVMSIDGEPVELEYSGAGQFSMRMSLAPDTYSISIADMDAGFAVGAGADATVMLNQPYPLVSGGSALSLTVTQQNEYDFILDLSAPDMPTLEVKPGKPLGNTAVFIRGSLNGWGAPASDEIVFDDASRSYSVIYGLEASENAYQFKFASEDWSTVDMGYSAFDMSADADALALTDVNGNIAIKVDKSSSYLFKLDFNSAKPVLKVSELPIYIRGGMNGWGEVDQMAFDATDAGNPNEAGHVYVADINLAADNVFFKVATADWSTVNLGAPTDDGLAVEVGQEVSLGATNGNLAIFPATAGEYKFSFDLVNKKLVVTGPN
;
A
#
# COMPACT_ATOMS: atom_id res chain seq x y z
N MET A 1 -33.40 4.70 -19.73
CA MET A 1 -34.72 5.37 -19.61
C MET A 1 -35.43 5.38 -20.96
N SER A 2 -36.76 5.15 -20.99
CA SER A 2 -37.57 5.36 -22.20
C SER A 2 -37.95 6.84 -22.32
N LEU A 3 -37.04 7.67 -22.83
CA LEU A 3 -37.44 8.99 -23.34
C LEU A 3 -38.32 8.77 -24.58
N GLN A 4 -39.58 9.19 -24.53
CA GLN A 4 -40.36 9.40 -25.75
C GLN A 4 -40.35 10.90 -26.06
N TYR A 5 -39.44 11.33 -26.93
CA TYR A 5 -39.69 12.54 -27.72
C TYR A 5 -40.98 12.31 -28.49
N LYS A 6 -42.11 12.96 -28.18
CA LYS A 6 -43.39 12.67 -28.85
C LYS A 6 -43.25 12.78 -30.39
N PRO A 7 -43.36 11.69 -31.18
CA PRO A 7 -44.17 11.79 -32.38
C PRO A 7 -45.63 11.81 -31.92
N LEU A 8 -46.47 12.64 -32.53
CA LEU A 8 -47.92 12.65 -32.27
C LEU A 8 -48.47 11.21 -32.33
N SER A 9 -48.81 10.63 -31.18
CA SER A 9 -49.21 9.22 -31.11
C SER A 9 -50.59 9.01 -31.72
N LEU A 10 -50.79 7.88 -32.41
CA LEU A 10 -52.06 7.50 -33.06
C LEU A 10 -53.26 7.49 -32.09
N VAL A 11 -53.02 7.45 -30.78
CA VAL A 11 -54.07 7.46 -29.74
C VAL A 11 -54.73 8.84 -29.62
N ALA A 12 -53.99 9.94 -29.86
CA ALA A 12 -54.54 11.30 -29.88
C ALA A 12 -55.57 11.52 -31.00
N LEU A 13 -55.46 10.75 -32.09
CA LEU A 13 -56.43 10.73 -33.20
C LEU A 13 -57.66 9.87 -32.91
N ALA A 14 -57.58 8.92 -31.97
CA ALA A 14 -58.67 8.01 -31.64
C ALA A 14 -59.61 8.56 -30.55
N THR A 15 -59.09 9.25 -29.53
CA THR A 15 -59.89 9.85 -28.44
C THR A 15 -60.57 11.16 -28.83
N THR A 16 -60.01 11.93 -29.75
CA THR A 16 -60.70 13.08 -30.35
C THR A 16 -61.95 12.67 -31.15
N ALA A 17 -62.00 11.43 -31.66
CA ALA A 17 -63.18 10.90 -32.34
C ALA A 17 -64.34 10.51 -31.40
N VAL A 18 -64.08 10.24 -30.11
CA VAL A 18 -65.10 9.86 -29.13
C VAL A 18 -65.74 11.09 -28.47
N LEU A 19 -65.01 12.20 -28.34
CA LEU A 19 -65.53 13.46 -27.78
C LEU A 19 -66.43 14.26 -28.75
N TYR A 20 -66.53 13.86 -30.02
CA TYR A 20 -67.38 14.48 -31.05
C TYR A 20 -68.51 13.56 -31.58
N GLY A 21 -68.93 12.56 -30.79
CA GLY A 21 -70.10 11.72 -31.09
C GLY A 21 -71.34 12.17 -30.29
N CYS A 22 -72.38 12.64 -30.98
CA CYS A 22 -73.65 13.08 -30.41
C CYS A 22 -74.40 11.99 -29.59
N GLY A 23 -74.99 12.39 -28.45
CA GLY A 23 -76.34 11.98 -28.08
C GLY A 23 -76.56 11.44 -26.65
N GLY A 24 -77.39 12.16 -25.89
CA GLY A 24 -78.19 11.60 -24.79
C GLY A 24 -77.81 12.10 -23.39
N ASP A 25 -78.79 12.65 -22.68
CA ASP A 25 -78.72 13.10 -21.29
C ASP A 25 -78.17 12.02 -20.36
N ASP A 26 -76.91 12.15 -19.96
CA ASP A 26 -76.38 11.76 -18.67
C ASP A 26 -75.10 12.58 -18.44
N SER A 27 -74.81 12.91 -17.19
CA SER A 27 -73.66 13.73 -16.80
C SER A 27 -72.35 13.14 -17.32
N ILE A 28 -71.86 13.64 -18.45
CA ILE A 28 -70.50 13.38 -18.93
C ILE A 28 -69.57 14.03 -17.92
N GLU A 29 -68.97 13.23 -17.04
CA GLU A 29 -67.79 13.66 -16.30
C GLU A 29 -66.74 14.07 -17.34
N LYS A 30 -66.50 15.38 -17.44
CA LYS A 30 -65.39 15.89 -18.23
C LYS A 30 -64.12 15.32 -17.63
N THR A 31 -63.55 14.30 -18.27
CA THR A 31 -62.20 13.87 -17.96
C THR A 31 -61.29 15.05 -18.31
N ASN A 32 -60.71 15.69 -17.30
CA ASN A 32 -59.75 16.75 -17.54
C ASN A 32 -58.58 16.14 -18.29
N VAL A 33 -58.37 16.60 -19.53
CA VAL A 33 -57.25 16.17 -20.39
C VAL A 33 -55.91 16.46 -19.72
N TYR A 34 -55.88 17.51 -18.89
CA TYR A 34 -54.77 17.94 -18.07
C TYR A 34 -55.30 18.73 -16.86
N ASP A 35 -54.78 18.46 -15.67
CA ASP A 35 -55.04 19.19 -14.42
C ASP A 35 -53.86 20.12 -14.13
N ASP A 36 -54.14 21.42 -14.13
CA ASP A 36 -53.12 22.45 -13.94
C ASP A 36 -52.66 22.57 -12.48
N THR A 37 -53.41 22.02 -11.52
CA THR A 37 -53.05 22.04 -10.09
C THR A 37 -52.02 20.96 -9.78
N THR A 38 -52.29 19.73 -10.21
CA THR A 38 -51.37 18.59 -10.03
C THR A 38 -50.31 18.50 -11.13
N LYS A 39 -50.45 19.27 -12.22
CA LYS A 39 -49.61 19.22 -13.43
C LYS A 39 -49.59 17.83 -14.09
N THR A 40 -50.69 17.08 -13.97
CA THR A 40 -50.84 15.73 -14.52
C THR A 40 -51.97 15.63 -15.54
N GLY A 41 -51.93 14.69 -16.48
CA GLY A 41 -53.01 14.50 -17.47
C GLY A 41 -52.87 13.26 -18.35
N LEU A 42 -53.86 13.04 -19.23
CA LEU A 42 -53.82 11.92 -20.20
C LEU A 42 -52.79 12.17 -21.30
N TRP A 43 -52.52 13.44 -21.60
CA TRP A 43 -51.38 13.87 -22.41
C TRP A 43 -50.99 15.33 -22.10
N CYS A 44 -49.68 15.61 -22.03
CA CYS A 44 -49.18 16.97 -21.82
C CYS A 44 -49.46 17.92 -23.00
N PRO A 45 -49.97 19.16 -22.78
CA PRO A 45 -50.23 20.13 -23.85
C PRO A 45 -48.96 20.65 -24.56
N SER A 46 -47.83 20.65 -23.84
CA SER A 46 -46.43 20.99 -24.19
C SER A 46 -45.80 21.30 -22.83
N PRO A 47 -44.71 20.63 -22.38
CA PRO A 47 -43.37 20.73 -23.01
C PRO A 47 -42.71 19.37 -23.32
N GLN A 48 -41.40 19.42 -23.64
CA GLN A 48 -40.61 18.43 -24.39
C GLN A 48 -40.19 17.15 -23.64
N ILE A 49 -40.45 16.99 -22.33
CA ILE A 49 -40.15 15.78 -21.55
C ILE A 49 -41.37 15.40 -20.70
N VAL A 50 -41.73 14.12 -20.70
CA VAL A 50 -42.85 13.55 -19.96
C VAL A 50 -42.39 12.33 -19.18
N GLN A 51 -42.68 12.29 -17.88
CA GLN A 51 -42.57 11.07 -17.07
C GLN A 51 -43.97 10.58 -16.75
N THR A 52 -44.11 9.26 -16.64
CA THR A 52 -45.38 8.64 -16.23
C THR A 52 -45.38 8.55 -14.72
N VAL A 53 -46.42 9.07 -14.07
CA VAL A 53 -46.57 8.96 -12.61
C VAL A 53 -46.76 7.49 -12.24
N ASP A 54 -45.91 7.01 -11.35
CA ASP A 54 -45.99 5.69 -10.73
C ASP A 54 -45.96 5.82 -9.19
N ALA A 55 -45.79 4.70 -8.50
CA ALA A 55 -45.76 4.67 -7.04
C ALA A 55 -44.56 5.45 -6.45
N ASP A 56 -43.47 5.64 -7.20
CA ASP A 56 -42.26 6.30 -6.71
C ASP A 56 -42.44 7.82 -6.58
N TYR A 57 -43.45 8.38 -7.26
CA TYR A 57 -43.89 9.78 -7.11
C TYR A 57 -44.88 9.97 -5.96
N HIS A 58 -45.22 8.93 -5.19
CA HIS A 58 -46.10 9.12 -4.05
C HIS A 58 -45.32 9.79 -2.91
N PRO A 59 -45.93 10.72 -2.16
CA PRO A 59 -45.33 11.29 -0.97
C PRO A 59 -44.83 10.19 -0.03
N LEU A 60 -43.74 10.45 0.69
CA LEU A 60 -43.17 9.49 1.64
C LEU A 60 -44.23 9.02 2.63
N SER A 61 -44.37 7.71 2.74
CA SER A 61 -45.22 7.06 3.74
C SER A 61 -44.72 7.36 5.15
N ALA A 62 -45.58 7.21 6.16
CA ALA A 62 -45.18 7.37 7.55
C ALA A 62 -44.03 6.44 7.96
N ALA A 63 -43.93 5.26 7.34
CA ALA A 63 -42.85 4.30 7.56
C ALA A 63 -41.52 4.80 6.99
N GLU A 64 -41.51 5.28 5.74
CA GLU A 64 -40.31 5.84 5.11
C GLU A 64 -39.82 7.10 5.84
N GLN A 65 -40.74 7.96 6.28
CA GLN A 65 -40.39 9.14 7.07
C GLN A 65 -39.73 8.76 8.41
N ALA A 66 -40.24 7.73 9.08
CA ALA A 66 -39.65 7.22 10.31
C ALA A 66 -38.27 6.58 10.07
N ALA A 67 -38.10 5.85 8.96
CA ALA A 67 -36.84 5.22 8.58
C ALA A 67 -35.75 6.26 8.27
N LEU A 68 -36.07 7.29 7.47
CA LEU A 68 -35.14 8.39 7.18
C LEU A 68 -34.74 9.15 8.45
N LYS A 69 -35.69 9.39 9.35
CA LYS A 69 -35.40 10.01 10.65
C LYS A 69 -34.47 9.14 11.49
N ALA A 70 -34.70 7.83 11.54
CA ALA A 70 -33.85 6.90 12.28
C ALA A 70 -32.41 6.86 11.72
N ALA A 71 -32.26 6.82 10.39
CA ALA A 71 -30.96 6.85 9.72
C ALA A 71 -30.21 8.17 10.01
N ALA A 72 -30.91 9.30 9.94
CA ALA A 72 -30.37 10.61 10.29
C ALA A 72 -29.89 10.69 11.75
N MET A 73 -30.70 10.20 12.69
CA MET A 73 -30.32 10.11 14.11
C MET A 73 -29.10 9.21 14.34
N ALA A 74 -29.00 8.11 13.60
CA ALA A 74 -27.87 7.18 13.71
C ALA A 74 -26.55 7.82 13.24
N ARG A 75 -26.59 8.60 12.14
CA ARG A 75 -25.42 9.32 11.62
C ARG A 75 -25.00 10.49 12.52
N ASP A 76 -25.95 11.35 12.90
CA ASP A 76 -25.65 12.63 13.56
C ASP A 76 -25.53 12.51 15.09
N GLY A 77 -26.08 11.44 15.68
CA GLY A 77 -26.04 11.20 17.12
C GLY A 77 -26.53 12.40 17.94
N ALA A 78 -25.66 12.93 18.80
CA ALA A 78 -25.98 14.07 19.68
C ALA A 78 -26.17 15.40 18.93
N ALA A 79 -25.73 15.51 17.67
CA ALA A 79 -25.91 16.71 16.84
C ALA A 79 -27.27 16.76 16.14
N PHE A 80 -28.06 15.68 16.20
CA PHE A 80 -29.37 15.62 15.56
C PHE A 80 -30.40 16.53 16.26
N ASP A 81 -30.91 17.54 15.55
CA ASP A 81 -32.00 18.39 16.02
C ASP A 81 -33.37 17.84 15.57
N GLU A 82 -34.03 17.13 16.49
CA GLU A 82 -35.35 16.55 16.24
C GLU A 82 -36.43 17.61 15.96
N ALA A 83 -36.30 18.83 16.51
CA ALA A 83 -37.29 19.89 16.32
C ALA A 83 -37.13 20.61 14.96
N ALA A 84 -35.91 20.62 14.40
CA ALA A 84 -35.62 21.19 13.09
C ALA A 84 -35.72 20.18 11.93
N PHE A 85 -35.89 18.88 12.22
CA PHE A 85 -35.92 17.83 11.21
C PHE A 85 -37.12 17.96 10.26
N ASN A 86 -36.83 18.15 8.97
CA ASN A 86 -37.80 18.06 7.88
C ASN A 86 -37.34 16.98 6.90
N VAL A 87 -38.14 15.92 6.77
CA VAL A 87 -37.79 14.73 5.97
C VAL A 87 -37.50 15.02 4.48
N TYR A 88 -38.05 16.09 3.91
CA TYR A 88 -37.84 16.42 2.50
C TYR A 88 -36.67 17.38 2.27
N ASN A 89 -36.24 18.10 3.31
CA ASN A 89 -35.24 19.17 3.20
C ASN A 89 -33.98 18.92 4.05
N TYR A 90 -33.88 17.76 4.68
CA TYR A 90 -32.75 17.38 5.51
C TYR A 90 -31.55 16.93 4.64
N ASP A 91 -30.33 17.16 5.14
CA ASP A 91 -29.10 16.75 4.46
C ASP A 91 -28.79 15.27 4.73
N TYR A 92 -29.03 14.43 3.72
CA TYR A 92 -28.79 12.99 3.76
C TYR A 92 -27.39 12.58 3.27
N ALA A 93 -26.43 13.50 3.11
CA ALA A 93 -25.07 13.16 2.70
C ALA A 93 -24.43 12.11 3.64
N GLY A 94 -23.89 11.02 3.08
CA GLY A 94 -23.35 9.91 3.87
C GLY A 94 -24.39 8.93 4.43
N ILE A 95 -25.65 9.01 4.02
CA ILE A 95 -26.69 8.00 4.29
C ILE A 95 -27.00 7.23 3.00
N ASN A 96 -26.93 5.90 3.03
CA ASN A 96 -27.32 5.07 1.89
C ASN A 96 -28.85 5.07 1.72
N LEU A 97 -29.36 5.91 0.83
CA LEU A 97 -30.80 6.04 0.60
C LEU A 97 -31.42 4.79 -0.04
N PHE A 98 -30.65 3.94 -0.73
CA PHE A 98 -31.17 2.69 -1.27
C PHE A 98 -31.57 1.71 -0.16
N ASP A 99 -30.78 1.62 0.91
CA ASP A 99 -31.09 0.76 2.07
C ASP A 99 -32.31 1.26 2.84
N VAL A 100 -32.53 2.58 2.85
CA VAL A 100 -33.60 3.22 3.62
C VAL A 100 -34.93 3.24 2.84
N LEU A 101 -34.88 3.58 1.55
CA LEU A 101 -36.07 3.85 0.74
C LEU A 101 -36.33 2.82 -0.36
N GLY A 102 -35.38 1.90 -0.60
CA GLY A 102 -35.46 0.92 -1.68
C GLY A 102 -35.23 1.52 -3.07
N LEU A 103 -35.30 0.64 -4.08
CA LEU A 103 -35.14 0.99 -5.49
C LEU A 103 -36.47 1.39 -6.11
N THR A 104 -36.48 2.51 -6.81
CA THR A 104 -37.55 2.91 -7.75
C THR A 104 -37.64 1.95 -8.93
N LEU A 105 -38.76 1.95 -9.65
CA LEU A 105 -38.96 1.11 -10.85
C LEU A 105 -37.89 1.37 -11.94
N SER A 106 -37.47 2.64 -12.08
CA SER A 106 -36.37 3.06 -12.97
C SER A 106 -35.05 2.42 -12.57
N GLU A 107 -34.72 2.47 -11.29
CA GLU A 107 -33.48 1.91 -10.74
C GLU A 107 -33.47 0.38 -10.79
N GLN A 108 -34.61 -0.29 -10.58
CA GLN A 108 -34.74 -1.74 -10.77
C GLN A 108 -34.44 -2.16 -12.22
N ALA A 109 -34.90 -1.39 -13.20
CA ALA A 109 -34.61 -1.66 -14.61
C ALA A 109 -33.14 -1.43 -14.96
N ARG A 110 -32.51 -0.39 -14.40
CA ARG A 110 -31.06 -0.14 -14.55
C ARG A 110 -30.24 -1.24 -13.87
N GLN A 111 -30.64 -1.68 -12.68
CA GLN A 111 -29.98 -2.78 -11.97
C GLN A 111 -30.02 -4.07 -12.78
N ALA A 112 -31.15 -4.39 -13.43
CA ALA A 112 -31.24 -5.57 -14.29
C ALA A 112 -30.25 -5.50 -15.47
N THR A 113 -30.11 -4.32 -16.09
CA THR A 113 -29.16 -4.09 -17.19
C THR A 113 -27.71 -4.23 -16.71
N ALA A 114 -27.38 -3.56 -15.59
CA ALA A 114 -26.05 -3.63 -14.98
C ALA A 114 -25.68 -5.08 -14.59
N LYS A 115 -26.65 -5.87 -14.10
CA LYS A 115 -26.47 -7.29 -13.78
C LYS A 115 -26.10 -8.11 -15.02
N GLU A 116 -26.70 -7.85 -16.17
CA GLU A 116 -26.36 -8.51 -17.43
C GLU A 116 -24.94 -8.15 -17.90
N GLU A 117 -24.56 -6.88 -17.81
CA GLU A 117 -23.22 -6.40 -18.16
C GLU A 117 -22.14 -6.98 -17.23
N ALA A 118 -22.37 -6.96 -15.92
CA ALA A 118 -21.47 -7.52 -14.93
C ALA A 118 -21.27 -9.04 -15.13
N ARG A 119 -22.34 -9.75 -15.53
CA ARG A 119 -22.27 -11.18 -15.88
C ARG A 119 -21.37 -11.40 -17.10
N ALA A 120 -21.57 -10.64 -18.17
CA ALA A 120 -20.75 -10.74 -19.37
C ALA A 120 -19.27 -10.47 -19.06
N PHE A 121 -19.01 -9.48 -18.20
CA PHE A 121 -17.66 -9.18 -17.72
C PHE A 121 -17.02 -10.37 -16.98
N LYS A 122 -17.68 -10.96 -15.97
CA LYS A 122 -17.12 -12.11 -15.23
C LYS A 122 -16.94 -13.35 -16.10
N ILE A 123 -17.81 -13.57 -17.09
CA ILE A 123 -17.62 -14.62 -18.11
C ILE A 123 -16.36 -14.35 -18.93
N SER A 124 -16.12 -13.11 -19.35
CA SER A 124 -14.92 -12.75 -20.12
C SER A 124 -13.62 -12.94 -19.34
N GLN A 125 -13.68 -12.91 -18.00
CA GLN A 125 -12.58 -13.24 -17.09
C GLN A 125 -12.43 -14.75 -16.82
N GLY A 126 -13.15 -15.63 -17.54
CA GLY A 126 -13.08 -17.08 -17.39
C GLY A 126 -13.73 -17.62 -16.10
N GLN A 127 -14.47 -16.80 -15.35
CA GLN A 127 -15.03 -17.22 -14.07
C GLN A 127 -16.10 -18.30 -14.23
N GLN A 128 -16.80 -18.33 -15.36
CA GLN A 128 -17.77 -19.39 -15.63
C GLN A 128 -17.14 -20.80 -15.63
N ASP A 129 -15.92 -20.93 -16.15
CA ASP A 129 -15.22 -22.21 -16.18
C ASP A 129 -14.68 -22.61 -14.80
N ILE A 130 -14.30 -21.62 -13.97
CA ILE A 130 -13.83 -21.84 -12.60
C ILE A 130 -14.95 -22.33 -11.69
N PHE A 131 -16.12 -21.68 -11.74
CA PHE A 131 -17.23 -21.99 -10.84
C PHE A 131 -18.17 -23.08 -11.38
N GLY A 132 -18.14 -23.36 -12.68
CA GLY A 132 -18.93 -24.42 -13.30
C GLY A 132 -20.43 -24.27 -13.00
N ASP A 133 -21.03 -25.33 -12.47
CA ASP A 133 -22.47 -25.36 -12.12
C ASP A 133 -22.84 -24.34 -11.01
N ASP A 134 -21.88 -23.94 -10.18
CA ASP A 134 -22.09 -22.97 -9.09
C ASP A 134 -21.94 -21.51 -9.54
N PHE A 135 -21.57 -21.25 -10.81
CA PHE A 135 -21.33 -19.90 -11.32
C PHE A 135 -22.54 -18.98 -11.12
N ASP A 136 -23.76 -19.45 -11.38
CA ASP A 136 -24.94 -18.61 -11.27
C ASP A 136 -25.20 -18.18 -9.82
N ALA A 137 -25.05 -19.10 -8.86
CA ALA A 137 -25.24 -18.82 -7.43
C ALA A 137 -24.13 -17.91 -6.88
N TRP A 138 -22.89 -18.16 -7.26
CA TRP A 138 -21.75 -17.31 -6.91
C TRP A 138 -21.91 -15.90 -7.51
N PHE A 139 -22.24 -15.79 -8.79
CA PHE A 139 -22.39 -14.51 -9.48
C PHE A 139 -23.47 -13.66 -8.82
N ASP A 140 -24.61 -14.26 -8.46
CA ASP A 140 -25.68 -13.56 -7.76
C ASP A 140 -25.24 -13.06 -6.38
N SER A 141 -24.44 -13.85 -5.66
CA SER A 141 -23.85 -13.44 -4.38
C SER A 141 -22.83 -12.31 -4.54
N TRP A 142 -21.93 -12.41 -5.52
CA TRP A 142 -20.92 -11.39 -5.82
C TRP A 142 -21.57 -10.08 -6.28
N PHE A 143 -22.55 -10.13 -7.18
CA PHE A 143 -23.25 -8.94 -7.66
C PHE A 143 -24.03 -8.25 -6.53
N ALA A 144 -24.59 -9.01 -5.59
CA ALA A 144 -25.25 -8.46 -4.41
C ALA A 144 -24.29 -7.78 -3.42
N SER A 145 -22.98 -8.09 -3.46
CA SER A 145 -21.98 -7.39 -2.65
C SER A 145 -21.49 -6.09 -3.28
N VAL A 146 -21.75 -5.84 -4.57
CA VAL A 146 -21.36 -4.57 -5.22
C VAL A 146 -22.29 -3.45 -4.74
N PRO A 147 -21.75 -2.34 -4.19
CA PRO A 147 -22.56 -1.21 -3.74
C PRO A 147 -23.46 -0.67 -4.86
N LEU A 148 -24.74 -0.46 -4.55
CA LEU A 148 -25.73 0.08 -5.50
C LEU A 148 -25.32 1.45 -6.05
N THR A 149 -24.64 2.25 -5.23
CA THR A 149 -24.11 3.57 -5.61
C THR A 149 -23.12 3.51 -6.77
N ASP A 150 -22.41 2.40 -6.93
CA ASP A 150 -21.31 2.29 -7.90
C ASP A 150 -21.85 2.18 -9.33
N TYR A 151 -23.05 1.63 -9.52
CA TYR A 151 -23.65 1.45 -10.84
C TYR A 151 -25.04 2.08 -11.01
N LEU A 152 -25.70 2.51 -9.94
CA LEU A 152 -26.96 3.26 -10.00
C LEU A 152 -26.79 4.77 -9.71
N GLY A 153 -25.67 5.18 -9.12
CA GLY A 153 -25.46 6.55 -8.64
C GLY A 153 -26.28 6.87 -7.40
N ALA A 154 -26.71 8.13 -7.24
CA ALA A 154 -27.57 8.53 -6.12
C ALA A 154 -29.03 8.05 -6.32
N SER A 155 -29.72 7.74 -5.21
CA SER A 155 -31.12 7.31 -5.27
C SER A 155 -32.06 8.43 -5.76
N GLU A 156 -32.95 8.09 -6.69
CA GLU A 156 -34.00 8.94 -7.25
C GLU A 156 -35.23 9.05 -6.33
N ARG A 157 -35.40 8.14 -5.37
CA ARG A 157 -36.66 7.96 -4.62
C ARG A 157 -37.04 9.19 -3.82
N LEU A 158 -36.10 9.81 -3.09
CA LEU A 158 -36.39 10.98 -2.26
C LEU A 158 -36.86 12.18 -3.10
N ASN A 159 -36.20 12.42 -4.25
CA ASN A 159 -36.54 13.52 -5.13
C ASN A 159 -37.92 13.33 -5.78
N LYS A 160 -38.23 12.10 -6.23
CA LYS A 160 -39.57 11.76 -6.74
C LYS A 160 -40.65 11.91 -5.68
N ALA A 161 -40.39 11.49 -4.44
CA ALA A 161 -41.31 11.63 -3.31
C ALA A 161 -41.58 13.09 -2.96
N SER A 162 -40.52 13.91 -2.91
CA SER A 162 -40.59 15.34 -2.63
C SER A 162 -41.46 16.04 -3.67
N ARG A 163 -41.23 15.72 -4.95
CA ARG A 163 -42.04 16.26 -6.05
C ARG A 163 -43.51 15.82 -5.97
N GLY A 164 -43.72 14.55 -5.64
CA GLY A 164 -45.04 14.00 -5.34
C GLY A 164 -45.80 14.80 -4.29
N ASN A 165 -45.10 15.14 -3.20
CA ASN A 165 -45.63 15.93 -2.10
C ASN A 165 -45.95 17.37 -2.52
N GLU A 166 -45.07 18.03 -3.29
CA GLU A 166 -45.31 19.38 -3.83
C GLU A 166 -46.58 19.45 -4.69
N LEU A 167 -46.78 18.44 -5.53
CA LEU A 167 -47.89 18.39 -6.49
C LEU A 167 -49.13 17.68 -5.95
N SER A 168 -49.10 17.23 -4.68
CA SER A 168 -50.19 16.48 -4.03
C SER A 168 -50.58 15.23 -4.83
N LEU A 169 -49.61 14.51 -5.40
CA LEU A 169 -49.84 13.31 -6.18
C LEU A 169 -50.27 12.13 -5.30
N THR A 170 -51.13 11.29 -5.85
CA THR A 170 -51.64 10.08 -5.18
C THR A 170 -51.72 8.92 -6.17
N ALA A 171 -52.11 7.73 -5.70
CA ALA A 171 -52.39 6.60 -6.57
C ALA A 171 -53.44 6.89 -7.67
N ALA A 172 -54.30 7.90 -7.50
CA ALA A 172 -55.25 8.34 -8.52
C ALA A 172 -54.58 8.98 -9.75
N ASN A 173 -53.34 9.44 -9.59
CA ASN A 173 -52.55 10.03 -10.66
C ASN A 173 -51.67 9.01 -11.38
N ASN A 174 -51.63 7.75 -10.93
CA ASN A 174 -50.83 6.72 -11.60
C ASN A 174 -51.20 6.61 -13.07
N SER A 175 -50.21 6.32 -13.93
CA SER A 175 -50.32 6.27 -15.40
C SER A 175 -50.61 7.60 -16.09
N GLN A 176 -50.76 8.71 -15.36
CA GLN A 176 -50.86 10.04 -15.96
C GLN A 176 -49.47 10.57 -16.32
N GLU A 177 -49.39 11.37 -17.38
CA GLU A 177 -48.19 12.12 -17.72
C GLU A 177 -48.09 13.33 -16.79
N ILE A 178 -46.95 13.50 -16.13
CA ILE A 178 -46.60 14.74 -15.43
C ILE A 178 -45.78 15.63 -16.37
N CYS A 179 -46.17 16.91 -16.47
CA CYS A 179 -45.59 17.84 -17.45
C CYS A 179 -44.47 18.69 -16.86
N TYR A 180 -43.31 18.66 -17.53
CA TYR A 180 -42.13 19.42 -17.12
C TYR A 180 -41.74 20.44 -18.18
N THR A 181 -41.51 21.68 -17.76
CA THR A 181 -40.87 22.71 -18.60
C THR A 181 -39.40 22.78 -18.22
N PRO A 182 -38.50 22.03 -18.89
CA PRO A 182 -37.08 22.22 -18.69
C PRO A 182 -36.67 23.66 -19.06
N PRO A 183 -35.51 24.14 -18.59
CA PRO A 183 -34.94 25.41 -19.03
C PRO A 183 -34.91 25.45 -20.56
N ALA A 184 -35.32 26.59 -21.16
CA ALA A 184 -35.47 26.71 -22.61
C ALA A 184 -34.18 26.39 -23.41
N ALA A 185 -33.03 26.54 -22.76
CA ALA A 185 -31.74 25.98 -23.13
C ALA A 185 -30.88 25.93 -21.87
N CYS A 186 -30.02 24.93 -21.74
CA CYS A 186 -28.97 24.94 -20.74
C CYS A 186 -27.69 25.54 -21.34
N PRO A 187 -26.96 26.39 -20.61
CA PRO A 187 -25.72 26.94 -21.11
C PRO A 187 -24.66 25.83 -21.26
N ASN A 188 -23.93 25.88 -22.37
CA ASN A 188 -22.84 24.96 -22.69
C ASN A 188 -23.26 23.48 -22.71
N TYR A 189 -22.55 22.62 -21.96
CA TYR A 189 -22.73 21.16 -21.90
C TYR A 189 -23.69 20.70 -20.79
N LEU A 190 -24.24 21.64 -20.00
CA LEU A 190 -25.18 21.30 -18.94
C LEU A 190 -26.46 20.74 -19.57
N VAL A 191 -27.02 19.72 -18.93
CA VAL A 191 -28.31 19.13 -19.31
C VAL A 191 -29.35 19.51 -18.26
N PRO A 192 -30.64 19.54 -18.63
CA PRO A 192 -31.70 19.63 -17.64
C PRO A 192 -31.62 18.45 -16.66
N ASP A 193 -31.66 18.74 -15.36
CA ASP A 193 -31.72 17.76 -14.29
C ASP A 193 -33.00 16.93 -14.38
N GLU A 194 -32.83 15.63 -14.63
CA GLU A 194 -33.92 14.67 -14.78
C GLU A 194 -34.38 14.06 -13.44
N SER A 195 -33.71 14.40 -12.32
CA SER A 195 -34.02 13.89 -10.99
C SER A 195 -35.20 14.59 -10.30
N GLY A 196 -35.80 15.60 -10.94
CA GLY A 196 -37.05 16.22 -10.50
C GLY A 196 -36.97 17.72 -10.20
N THR A 197 -35.78 18.34 -10.15
CA THR A 197 -35.64 19.79 -9.93
C THR A 197 -35.47 20.60 -11.22
N PHE A 198 -35.11 19.95 -12.34
CA PHE A 198 -35.01 20.54 -13.68
C PHE A 198 -34.18 21.84 -13.74
N THR A 199 -33.12 21.92 -12.93
CA THR A 199 -32.05 22.91 -13.07
C THR A 199 -31.07 22.48 -14.15
N CYS A 200 -30.24 23.39 -14.69
CA CYS A 200 -29.16 22.96 -15.58
C CYS A 200 -28.04 22.37 -14.75
N ILE A 201 -27.86 21.05 -14.84
CA ILE A 201 -26.84 20.30 -14.12
C ILE A 201 -25.79 19.76 -15.07
N ALA A 202 -24.64 19.43 -14.51
CA ALA A 202 -23.68 18.58 -15.18
C ALA A 202 -24.33 17.22 -15.47
N PRO A 203 -24.32 16.71 -16.73
CA PRO A 203 -24.80 15.37 -17.02
C PRO A 203 -23.95 14.32 -16.29
N LEU A 204 -24.58 13.22 -15.89
CA LEU A 204 -23.92 12.09 -15.20
C LEU A 204 -22.94 11.36 -16.14
N ASP A 205 -23.34 11.17 -17.40
CA ASP A 205 -22.53 10.60 -18.46
C ASP A 205 -22.13 11.66 -19.47
N ASN A 206 -20.98 11.48 -20.13
CA ASN A 206 -20.56 12.41 -21.16
C ASN A 206 -21.34 12.23 -22.44
N PRO A 207 -22.15 13.22 -22.84
CA PRO A 207 -22.79 13.15 -24.15
C PRO A 207 -21.77 13.23 -25.30
N LEU A 208 -20.52 13.60 -25.04
CA LEU A 208 -19.45 13.78 -26.02
C LEU A 208 -18.26 12.81 -25.83
N ALA A 209 -18.28 11.85 -24.89
CA ALA A 209 -17.08 11.04 -24.58
C ALA A 209 -16.60 10.20 -25.75
N GLU A 210 -17.53 9.59 -26.49
CA GLU A 210 -17.20 8.76 -27.65
C GLU A 210 -16.70 9.59 -28.85
N GLU A 211 -16.98 10.90 -28.86
CA GLU A 211 -16.65 11.81 -29.96
C GLU A 211 -15.37 12.64 -29.68
N GLN A 212 -14.86 12.63 -28.44
CA GLN A 212 -13.69 13.39 -28.02
C GLN A 212 -12.41 12.57 -28.26
N PRO A 213 -11.44 13.08 -29.03
CA PRO A 213 -10.15 12.41 -29.19
C PRO A 213 -9.39 12.39 -27.86
N ALA A 214 -8.59 11.34 -27.62
CA ALA A 214 -7.75 11.28 -26.42
C ALA A 214 -6.76 12.46 -26.37
N VAL A 215 -6.59 13.06 -25.18
CA VAL A 215 -5.57 14.08 -24.94
C VAL A 215 -4.20 13.41 -24.94
N GLY A 216 -3.23 13.96 -25.67
CA GLY A 216 -1.86 13.44 -25.73
C GLY A 216 -1.01 13.76 -24.49
N TYR A 217 -1.54 14.54 -23.55
CA TYR A 217 -0.87 14.93 -22.32
C TYR A 217 -1.86 14.92 -21.15
N MET A 218 -1.50 14.26 -20.04
CA MET A 218 -2.24 14.29 -18.78
C MET A 218 -1.41 15.02 -17.72
N ALA A 219 -2.05 15.84 -16.88
CA ALA A 219 -1.38 16.51 -15.78
C ALA A 219 -0.90 15.47 -14.74
N PRO A 220 0.38 15.49 -14.35
CA PRO A 220 0.86 14.68 -13.23
C PRO A 220 0.22 15.11 -11.90
N ALA A 221 0.24 14.24 -10.90
CA ALA A 221 -0.21 14.56 -9.55
C ALA A 221 0.40 15.87 -9.02
N GLY A 222 -0.43 16.68 -8.36
CA GLY A 222 -0.04 18.00 -7.85
C GLY A 222 0.10 19.09 -8.92
N LYS A 223 -0.35 18.86 -10.16
CA LYS A 223 -0.36 19.85 -11.24
C LYS A 223 -1.73 19.97 -11.90
N ALA A 224 -1.98 21.10 -12.53
CA ALA A 224 -3.12 21.33 -13.44
C ALA A 224 -2.61 21.61 -14.86
N ALA A 225 -3.35 21.21 -15.88
CA ALA A 225 -3.05 21.58 -17.26
C ALA A 225 -4.18 22.40 -17.88
N ILE A 226 -3.80 23.39 -18.68
CA ILE A 226 -4.74 24.25 -19.40
C ILE A 226 -4.38 24.28 -20.87
N PHE A 227 -5.34 23.92 -21.71
CA PHE A 227 -5.25 23.81 -23.15
C PHE A 227 -5.96 24.99 -23.82
N TYR A 228 -5.38 25.48 -24.90
CA TYR A 228 -5.94 26.54 -25.71
C TYR A 228 -5.87 26.18 -27.20
N ARG A 229 -7.05 26.04 -27.83
CA ARG A 229 -7.18 25.81 -29.26
C ARG A 229 -7.51 27.09 -30.02
N SER A 230 -6.61 27.45 -30.93
CA SER A 230 -6.80 28.59 -31.84
C SER A 230 -7.78 28.23 -32.95
N ALA A 231 -8.57 29.20 -33.42
CA ALA A 231 -9.36 29.03 -34.64
C ALA A 231 -8.50 28.80 -35.90
N GLN A 232 -7.20 29.13 -35.82
CA GLN A 232 -6.23 28.89 -36.90
C GLN A 232 -5.43 27.58 -36.72
N HIS A 233 -5.78 26.73 -35.75
CA HIS A 233 -5.09 25.45 -35.55
C HIS A 233 -5.20 24.56 -36.80
N ILE A 234 -4.09 23.94 -37.20
CA ILE A 234 -3.97 23.05 -38.35
C ILE A 234 -3.93 21.60 -37.83
N ASP A 235 -4.99 20.84 -38.08
CA ASP A 235 -5.05 19.42 -37.68
C ASP A 235 -3.92 18.62 -38.35
N ASN A 236 -3.17 17.86 -37.55
CA ASN A 236 -2.03 17.04 -38.00
C ASN A 236 -0.96 17.84 -38.78
N GLY A 237 -0.81 19.14 -38.51
CA GLY A 237 0.16 20.03 -39.13
C GLY A 237 1.06 20.76 -38.14
N ASP A 238 2.01 21.54 -38.67
CA ASP A 238 2.88 22.39 -37.86
C ASP A 238 2.13 23.64 -37.38
N ASN A 239 1.90 23.69 -36.07
CA ASN A 239 1.19 24.77 -35.40
C ASN A 239 2.12 25.78 -34.71
N THR A 240 3.44 25.67 -34.88
CA THR A 240 4.43 26.52 -34.20
C THR A 240 4.15 28.01 -34.44
N GLU A 241 3.88 28.38 -35.70
CA GLU A 241 3.59 29.78 -36.05
C GLU A 241 2.23 30.29 -35.56
N VAL A 242 1.24 29.40 -35.36
CA VAL A 242 -0.09 29.75 -34.85
C VAL A 242 -0.01 30.21 -33.39
N TYR A 243 0.87 29.59 -32.61
CA TYR A 243 0.95 29.75 -31.16
C TYR A 243 2.16 30.54 -30.66
N LYS A 244 3.12 30.90 -31.53
CA LYS A 244 4.42 31.53 -31.18
C LYS A 244 4.37 32.77 -30.28
N ASP A 245 3.25 33.50 -30.30
CA ASP A 245 3.06 34.75 -29.57
C ASP A 245 2.10 34.60 -28.38
N LEU A 246 1.59 33.40 -28.10
CA LEU A 246 0.70 33.16 -26.96
C LEU A 246 1.48 32.75 -25.71
N THR A 247 0.96 33.17 -24.56
CA THR A 247 1.47 32.82 -23.24
C THR A 247 0.32 32.83 -22.22
N ILE A 248 0.59 32.34 -21.01
CA ILE A 248 -0.34 32.36 -19.87
C ILE A 248 0.18 33.28 -18.76
N HIS A 249 -0.69 34.10 -18.21
CA HIS A 249 -0.50 34.75 -16.92
C HIS A 249 -1.33 34.04 -15.85
N ALA A 250 -0.69 33.50 -14.82
CA ALA A 250 -1.35 32.88 -13.66
C ALA A 250 -0.88 33.57 -12.36
N TRP A 251 -1.78 33.68 -11.37
CA TRP A 251 -1.51 34.35 -10.08
C TRP A 251 -2.42 33.82 -8.97
N ASN A 252 -2.03 34.08 -7.71
CA ASN A 252 -2.84 33.86 -6.53
C ASN A 252 -3.40 35.19 -6.01
N ASP A 253 -4.63 35.18 -5.49
CA ASP A 253 -5.22 36.27 -4.72
C ASP A 253 -6.09 35.72 -3.57
N PRO A 254 -6.59 36.56 -2.64
CA PRO A 254 -7.38 36.08 -1.50
C PRO A 254 -8.64 35.29 -1.88
N ASP A 255 -9.17 35.47 -3.08
CA ASP A 255 -10.37 34.78 -3.55
C ASP A 255 -10.06 33.45 -4.26
N CYS A 256 -8.79 33.21 -4.62
CA CYS A 256 -8.36 32.12 -5.48
C CYS A 256 -6.84 31.88 -5.34
N THR A 257 -6.44 31.05 -4.37
CA THR A 257 -5.03 30.72 -4.08
C THR A 257 -4.78 29.22 -4.28
N SER A 258 -4.06 28.86 -5.34
CA SER A 258 -3.85 27.45 -5.72
C SER A 258 -2.49 27.14 -6.32
N TYR A 259 -1.73 28.13 -6.77
CA TYR A 259 -0.46 27.90 -7.47
C TYR A 259 0.75 27.99 -6.53
N LYS A 260 1.76 27.16 -6.76
CA LYS A 260 3.10 27.39 -6.21
C LYS A 260 3.75 28.59 -6.91
N ASP A 261 4.73 29.22 -6.27
CA ASP A 261 5.34 30.47 -6.75
C ASP A 261 5.90 30.34 -8.18
N GLU A 262 6.40 29.16 -8.55
CA GLU A 262 6.96 28.83 -9.88
C GLU A 262 5.92 28.80 -11.01
N SER A 263 4.63 28.76 -10.64
CA SER A 263 3.50 28.82 -11.57
C SER A 263 2.80 30.18 -11.56
N THR A 264 3.14 31.05 -10.61
CA THR A 264 2.75 32.46 -10.69
C THR A 264 3.65 33.22 -11.67
N THR A 265 3.12 34.26 -12.29
CA THR A 265 3.83 35.00 -13.36
C THR A 265 3.54 36.49 -13.26
N SER A 266 4.43 37.32 -13.80
CA SER A 266 4.14 38.75 -14.01
C SER A 266 3.48 38.98 -15.37
N TRP A 267 2.55 39.94 -15.44
CA TRP A 267 1.96 40.36 -16.71
C TRP A 267 3.04 40.80 -17.71
N GLY A 268 2.93 40.34 -18.95
CA GLY A 268 3.89 40.61 -20.03
C GLY A 268 5.03 39.58 -20.13
N VAL A 269 5.34 38.84 -19.07
CA VAL A 269 6.34 37.74 -19.10
C VAL A 269 5.65 36.41 -19.38
N GLY A 270 4.64 36.07 -18.58
CA GLY A 270 3.90 34.80 -18.66
C GLY A 270 4.77 33.54 -18.50
N LYS A 271 4.19 32.36 -18.75
CA LYS A 271 4.87 31.06 -18.69
C LYS A 271 5.01 30.43 -20.10
N PRO A 272 6.14 29.82 -20.45
CA PRO A 272 6.25 29.05 -21.70
C PRO A 272 5.29 27.86 -21.69
N ALA A 273 4.77 27.52 -22.87
CA ALA A 273 3.93 26.33 -23.05
C ALA A 273 4.72 25.04 -22.83
N ALA A 274 4.06 24.02 -22.32
CA ALA A 274 4.62 22.68 -22.14
C ALA A 274 4.58 21.86 -23.44
N GLY A 275 3.65 22.17 -24.35
CA GLY A 275 3.57 21.54 -25.66
C GLY A 275 2.38 22.03 -26.48
N ILE A 276 2.18 21.40 -27.65
CA ILE A 276 0.99 21.57 -28.49
C ILE A 276 0.37 20.21 -28.72
N ASP A 277 -0.85 20.03 -28.24
CA ASP A 277 -1.65 18.84 -28.48
C ASP A 277 -2.31 18.90 -29.88
N PRO A 278 -2.31 17.79 -30.65
CA PRO A 278 -2.91 17.75 -31.99
C PRO A 278 -4.43 18.03 -32.02
N HIS A 279 -5.13 17.83 -30.91
CA HIS A 279 -6.58 17.96 -30.80
C HIS A 279 -7.02 19.11 -29.89
N TYR A 280 -6.23 19.44 -28.87
CA TYR A 280 -6.60 20.45 -27.87
C TYR A 280 -5.72 21.71 -27.92
N GLY A 281 -4.74 21.74 -28.82
CA GLY A 281 -3.91 22.92 -29.06
C GLY A 281 -2.82 23.13 -28.01
N MET A 282 -2.31 24.36 -27.91
CA MET A 282 -1.19 24.65 -27.03
C MET A 282 -1.60 24.56 -25.56
N TYR A 283 -0.76 23.95 -24.72
CA TYR A 283 -1.06 23.78 -23.31
C TYR A 283 0.07 24.20 -22.37
N TRP A 284 -0.32 24.51 -21.14
CA TRP A 284 0.58 24.85 -20.04
C TRP A 284 0.29 23.97 -18.84
N THR A 285 1.34 23.64 -18.09
CA THR A 285 1.25 22.91 -16.83
C THR A 285 1.55 23.87 -15.67
N LEU A 286 0.69 23.87 -14.65
CA LEU A 286 0.76 24.72 -13.47
C LEU A 286 0.88 23.85 -12.22
N ASP A 287 1.94 24.09 -11.45
CA ASP A 287 2.19 23.44 -10.16
C ASP A 287 1.23 23.98 -9.10
N LEU A 288 0.52 23.06 -8.44
CA LEU A 288 -0.45 23.39 -7.40
C LEU A 288 0.20 23.34 -6.01
N LEU A 289 -0.35 24.13 -5.08
CA LEU A 289 -0.08 23.99 -3.65
C LEU A 289 -0.53 22.61 -3.17
N ASP A 290 0.00 22.15 -2.03
CA ASP A 290 -0.34 20.84 -1.47
C ASP A 290 -1.81 20.80 -0.99
N ALA A 291 -2.39 21.97 -0.68
CA ALA A 291 -3.82 22.18 -0.46
C ALA A 291 -4.32 23.35 -1.32
N PRO A 292 -4.59 23.13 -2.62
CA PRO A 292 -5.03 24.20 -3.51
C PRO A 292 -6.48 24.59 -3.21
N GLY A 293 -6.83 25.86 -3.43
CA GLY A 293 -8.21 26.30 -3.40
C GLY A 293 -9.05 25.71 -4.54
N GLN A 294 -10.34 26.03 -4.57
CA GLN A 294 -11.27 25.49 -5.57
C GLN A 294 -11.11 26.08 -6.98
N CYS A 295 -10.21 27.05 -7.15
CA CYS A 295 -9.95 27.68 -8.44
C CYS A 295 -8.49 28.15 -8.55
N GLY A 296 -8.02 28.41 -9.76
CA GLY A 296 -6.77 29.15 -9.99
C GLY A 296 -6.94 30.26 -11.03
N ASN A 297 -6.46 31.48 -10.77
CA ASN A 297 -6.64 32.59 -11.70
C ASN A 297 -5.70 32.51 -12.90
N MET A 298 -6.21 32.80 -14.10
CA MET A 298 -5.42 32.76 -15.31
C MET A 298 -5.91 33.69 -16.43
N ILE A 299 -4.99 34.05 -17.33
CA ILE A 299 -5.28 34.73 -18.59
C ILE A 299 -4.38 34.13 -19.67
N VAL A 300 -4.97 33.55 -20.72
CA VAL A 300 -4.24 33.29 -21.97
C VAL A 300 -4.27 34.56 -22.81
N TYR A 301 -3.11 35.03 -23.27
CA TYR A 301 -3.02 36.25 -24.06
C TYR A 301 -1.88 36.20 -25.07
N ASN A 302 -1.97 37.06 -26.07
CA ASN A 302 -0.90 37.28 -27.02
C ASN A 302 0.11 38.30 -26.47
N ARG A 303 1.36 37.89 -26.26
CA ARG A 303 2.40 38.72 -25.61
C ARG A 303 2.85 39.91 -26.44
N VAL A 304 2.62 39.91 -27.75
CA VAL A 304 3.02 41.00 -28.65
C VAL A 304 1.93 42.07 -28.73
N SER A 305 0.68 41.67 -28.91
CA SER A 305 -0.46 42.58 -29.04
C SER A 305 -1.14 42.93 -27.71
N GLY A 306 -0.92 42.13 -26.65
CA GLY A 306 -1.61 42.24 -25.38
C GLY A 306 -3.05 41.73 -25.38
N ALA A 307 -3.54 41.20 -26.52
CA ALA A 307 -4.93 40.74 -26.65
C ALA A 307 -5.17 39.49 -25.80
N LYS A 308 -6.14 39.55 -24.89
CA LYS A 308 -6.64 38.39 -24.15
C LYS A 308 -7.40 37.45 -25.08
N ARG A 309 -7.37 36.16 -24.79
CA ARG A 309 -8.10 35.14 -25.55
C ARG A 309 -9.37 34.74 -24.78
N ILE A 310 -10.41 34.37 -25.52
CA ILE A 310 -11.76 33.97 -25.04
C ILE A 310 -12.59 35.11 -24.43
N SER A 311 -12.01 35.89 -23.51
CA SER A 311 -12.72 36.93 -22.76
C SER A 311 -11.81 38.11 -22.40
N GLU A 312 -12.38 39.32 -22.36
CA GLU A 312 -11.73 40.51 -21.81
C GLU A 312 -11.68 40.50 -20.27
N ALA A 313 -12.66 39.83 -19.64
CA ALA A 313 -12.65 39.55 -18.21
C ALA A 313 -11.69 38.40 -17.88
N ASP A 314 -11.14 38.44 -16.67
CA ASP A 314 -10.17 37.45 -16.18
C ASP A 314 -10.82 36.07 -16.00
N LEU A 315 -10.06 35.03 -16.34
CA LEU A 315 -10.52 33.65 -16.31
C LEU A 315 -9.97 32.90 -15.10
N ARG A 316 -10.60 31.77 -14.80
CA ARG A 316 -10.18 30.86 -13.74
C ARG A 316 -10.16 29.42 -14.22
N ILE A 317 -9.30 28.61 -13.63
CA ILE A 317 -9.31 27.16 -13.79
C ILE A 317 -10.18 26.59 -12.66
N PRO A 318 -11.18 25.73 -12.94
CA PRO A 318 -11.89 24.99 -11.92
C PRO A 318 -10.96 23.91 -11.34
N LEU A 319 -10.82 23.85 -10.01
CA LEU A 319 -9.94 22.91 -9.31
C LEU A 319 -10.66 22.14 -8.20
N ALA A 320 -11.97 22.32 -8.03
CA ALA A 320 -12.70 21.63 -6.98
C ALA A 320 -12.74 20.12 -7.23
N ASN A 321 -12.98 19.36 -6.17
CA ASN A 321 -13.15 17.90 -6.25
C ASN A 321 -14.64 17.50 -6.38
N SER A 322 -15.56 18.45 -6.23
CA SER A 322 -17.00 18.22 -6.36
C SER A 322 -17.76 19.50 -6.72
N GLY A 323 -19.03 19.35 -7.13
CA GLY A 323 -19.92 20.46 -7.48
C GLY A 323 -19.65 21.10 -8.85
N HIS A 324 -20.21 22.28 -9.09
CA HIS A 324 -20.17 22.96 -10.40
C HIS A 324 -18.76 23.32 -10.90
N LEU A 325 -17.76 23.34 -10.01
CA LEU A 325 -16.37 23.61 -10.34
C LEU A 325 -15.49 22.36 -10.24
N ALA A 326 -16.09 21.15 -10.20
CA ALA A 326 -15.27 19.95 -10.11
C ALA A 326 -14.49 19.73 -11.40
N ASN A 327 -13.23 19.38 -11.19
CA ASN A 327 -12.28 19.05 -12.24
C ASN A 327 -11.31 18.03 -11.63
N LEU A 328 -11.58 16.75 -11.86
CA LEU A 328 -10.90 15.65 -11.17
C LEU A 328 -9.54 15.35 -11.80
N ASP A 329 -9.44 15.43 -13.13
CA ASP A 329 -8.17 15.24 -13.83
C ASP A 329 -7.30 16.51 -13.84
N LYS A 330 -7.82 17.64 -13.33
CA LYS A 330 -7.18 18.96 -13.29
C LYS A 330 -6.79 19.46 -14.68
N MET A 331 -7.53 19.02 -15.70
CA MET A 331 -7.34 19.41 -17.09
C MET A 331 -8.43 20.41 -17.47
N SER A 332 -8.09 21.47 -18.19
CA SER A 332 -9.05 22.49 -18.61
C SER A 332 -8.79 22.96 -20.03
N TYR A 333 -9.83 23.43 -20.70
CA TYR A 333 -9.85 23.69 -22.13
C TYR A 333 -10.51 25.03 -22.47
N LEU A 334 -9.90 25.71 -23.43
CA LEU A 334 -10.36 26.96 -24.04
C LEU A 334 -10.23 26.86 -25.56
N GLN A 335 -11.21 27.39 -26.30
CA GLN A 335 -11.17 27.40 -27.76
C GLN A 335 -11.80 28.66 -28.33
N ASP A 336 -11.18 29.24 -29.36
CA ASP A 336 -11.77 30.36 -30.08
C ASP A 336 -13.17 30.04 -30.62
N GLY A 337 -14.13 30.93 -30.37
CA GLY A 337 -15.53 30.73 -30.76
C GLY A 337 -16.34 29.89 -29.77
N ILE A 338 -15.72 29.32 -28.73
CA ILE A 338 -16.39 28.65 -27.62
C ILE A 338 -16.36 29.57 -26.39
N ALA A 339 -17.51 29.76 -25.75
CA ALA A 339 -17.60 30.58 -24.55
C ALA A 339 -16.97 29.87 -23.34
N ALA A 340 -16.33 30.65 -22.48
CA ALA A 340 -15.93 30.19 -21.14
C ALA A 340 -17.18 29.90 -20.28
N SER A 341 -17.05 28.97 -19.34
CA SER A 341 -18.10 28.68 -18.37
C SER A 341 -18.32 29.88 -17.45
N ASN A 342 -19.58 30.24 -17.16
CA ASN A 342 -19.91 31.33 -16.25
C ASN A 342 -20.60 30.76 -15.01
N TYR A 343 -19.98 30.95 -13.85
CA TYR A 343 -20.52 30.55 -12.57
C TYR A 343 -20.47 31.73 -11.60
N ASP A 344 -21.63 32.12 -11.07
CA ASP A 344 -21.80 33.25 -10.15
C ASP A 344 -21.16 34.57 -10.65
N GLY A 345 -21.29 34.84 -11.96
CA GLY A 345 -20.73 36.03 -12.61
C GLY A 345 -19.22 35.99 -12.85
N ARG A 346 -18.55 34.87 -12.55
CA ARG A 346 -17.12 34.63 -12.79
C ARG A 346 -16.92 33.66 -13.95
N LEU A 347 -15.87 33.87 -14.74
CA LEU A 347 -15.61 33.04 -15.92
C LEU A 347 -14.52 31.98 -15.63
N TYR A 348 -14.79 30.75 -16.06
CA TYR A 348 -13.95 29.57 -15.87
C TYR A 348 -13.61 28.91 -17.20
N ALA A 349 -12.40 28.38 -17.31
CA ALA A 349 -12.02 27.42 -18.35
C ALA A 349 -12.85 26.15 -18.21
N ASN A 350 -13.12 25.47 -19.32
CA ASN A 350 -14.00 24.31 -19.33
C ASN A 350 -13.22 23.06 -18.88
N PRO A 351 -13.66 22.26 -17.89
CA PRO A 351 -12.92 21.06 -17.45
C PRO A 351 -12.84 20.00 -18.56
N HIS A 352 -11.86 19.06 -18.46
CA HIS A 352 -11.72 17.90 -19.35
C HIS A 352 -12.13 16.55 -18.65
N PRO A 353 -12.67 15.56 -19.39
CA PRO A 353 -13.27 15.73 -20.73
C PRO A 353 -14.30 16.85 -20.66
N LEU A 354 -14.81 17.39 -21.76
CA LEU A 354 -15.92 18.34 -21.66
C LEU A 354 -17.11 17.68 -20.92
N LEU A 355 -17.09 17.77 -19.58
CA LEU A 355 -17.79 16.90 -18.63
C LEU A 355 -17.76 17.38 -17.18
N GLY A 356 -18.96 17.53 -16.64
CA GLY A 356 -19.46 16.50 -15.73
C GLY A 356 -18.60 16.09 -14.54
N ALA A 357 -18.41 17.02 -13.61
CA ALA A 357 -18.34 16.66 -12.20
C ALA A 357 -19.46 15.68 -11.84
N ALA A 358 -19.12 14.59 -11.16
CA ALA A 358 -20.07 13.76 -10.44
C ALA A 358 -21.06 14.63 -9.65
N ALA A 359 -22.29 14.72 -10.14
CA ALA A 359 -23.40 15.19 -9.35
C ALA A 359 -23.78 14.05 -8.37
N GLY A 360 -23.07 13.98 -7.25
CA GLY A 360 -23.52 13.27 -6.05
C GLY A 360 -23.29 11.76 -5.96
N GLY A 361 -22.39 11.17 -6.75
CA GLY A 361 -21.95 9.77 -6.58
C GLY A 361 -20.47 9.69 -6.21
N SER A 362 -20.11 8.78 -5.30
CA SER A 362 -18.74 8.30 -5.09
C SER A 362 -18.08 7.96 -6.43
N LYS A 363 -16.75 8.06 -6.53
CA LYS A 363 -15.98 7.60 -7.70
C LYS A 363 -16.41 6.15 -8.01
N ALA A 364 -17.03 5.93 -9.18
CA ALA A 364 -17.49 4.60 -9.57
C ALA A 364 -16.34 3.82 -10.20
N CYS A 365 -16.01 2.67 -9.63
CA CYS A 365 -15.02 1.76 -10.18
C CYS A 365 -15.68 0.75 -11.14
N GLY A 366 -14.92 0.26 -12.13
CA GLY A 366 -15.40 -0.76 -13.05
C GLY A 366 -15.71 -2.09 -12.35
N TRP A 367 -16.32 -3.04 -13.07
CA TRP A 367 -16.65 -4.35 -12.50
C TRP A 367 -15.41 -5.08 -11.95
N GLY A 368 -15.51 -5.60 -10.73
CA GLY A 368 -14.40 -6.27 -10.04
C GLY A 368 -13.37 -5.33 -9.40
N LEU A 369 -13.67 -4.03 -9.36
CA LEU A 369 -12.88 -3.00 -8.68
C LEU A 369 -13.72 -2.32 -7.59
N GLU A 370 -13.06 -1.79 -6.57
CA GLU A 370 -13.62 -0.96 -5.50
C GLU A 370 -12.70 0.21 -5.22
N LEU A 371 -13.21 1.21 -4.49
CA LEU A 371 -12.35 2.30 -4.05
C LEU A 371 -11.40 1.82 -2.94
N ASP A 372 -10.17 2.28 -3.01
CA ASP A 372 -9.21 2.16 -1.91
C ASP A 372 -9.66 2.97 -0.68
N GLU A 373 -8.94 2.82 0.44
CA GLU A 373 -9.28 3.50 1.71
C GLU A 373 -9.32 5.03 1.59
N THR A 374 -8.63 5.60 0.60
CA THR A 374 -8.62 7.05 0.33
C THR A 374 -9.86 7.51 -0.43
N GLY A 375 -10.56 6.60 -1.11
CA GLY A 375 -11.69 6.93 -1.99
C GLY A 375 -11.26 7.48 -3.35
N GLU A 376 -9.97 7.42 -3.70
CA GLU A 376 -9.40 8.10 -4.87
C GLU A 376 -8.88 7.15 -5.95
N ILE A 377 -8.58 5.88 -5.62
CA ILE A 377 -8.00 4.89 -6.55
C ILE A 377 -8.92 3.68 -6.64
N CYS A 378 -9.14 3.16 -7.85
CA CYS A 378 -9.87 1.91 -8.00
C CYS A 378 -8.88 0.76 -7.87
N VAL A 379 -9.15 -0.19 -6.97
CA VAL A 379 -8.32 -1.36 -6.70
C VAL A 379 -9.17 -2.62 -6.87
N GLY A 380 -8.56 -3.77 -7.17
CA GLY A 380 -9.30 -5.03 -7.27
C GLY A 380 -10.01 -5.41 -5.98
N GLN A 381 -11.29 -5.80 -6.09
CA GLN A 381 -12.15 -6.15 -4.96
C GLN A 381 -11.61 -7.35 -4.17
N ALA A 382 -11.83 -7.35 -2.86
CA ALA A 382 -11.65 -8.55 -2.06
C ALA A 382 -12.57 -9.70 -2.53
N LEU A 383 -11.96 -10.82 -2.92
CA LEU A 383 -12.58 -11.97 -3.57
C LEU A 383 -12.14 -13.33 -2.99
N ALA A 384 -11.04 -13.41 -2.22
CA ALA A 384 -10.40 -14.63 -1.76
C ALA A 384 -11.36 -15.57 -1.02
N ALA A 385 -12.23 -15.02 -0.17
CA ALA A 385 -13.23 -15.79 0.56
C ALA A 385 -14.35 -16.39 -0.33
N GLN A 386 -14.47 -15.93 -1.58
CA GLN A 386 -15.45 -16.38 -2.55
C GLN A 386 -14.86 -17.33 -3.59
N CYS A 387 -13.53 -17.50 -3.63
CA CYS A 387 -12.88 -18.41 -4.57
C CYS A 387 -13.05 -19.89 -4.11
N PRO A 388 -13.40 -20.82 -5.02
CA PRO A 388 -13.53 -22.23 -4.68
C PRO A 388 -12.21 -22.86 -4.19
N GLU A 389 -12.30 -23.99 -3.49
CA GLU A 389 -11.13 -24.78 -3.10
C GLU A 389 -10.29 -25.18 -4.33
N GLY A 390 -8.96 -25.08 -4.21
CA GLY A 390 -8.02 -25.32 -5.33
C GLY A 390 -7.88 -24.13 -6.29
N THR A 391 -8.39 -22.96 -5.93
CA THR A 391 -8.24 -21.70 -6.66
C THR A 391 -7.74 -20.60 -5.74
N ILE A 392 -7.18 -19.54 -6.32
CA ILE A 392 -6.69 -18.37 -5.61
C ILE A 392 -7.29 -17.10 -6.21
N ALA A 393 -7.49 -16.07 -5.38
CA ALA A 393 -7.82 -14.73 -5.88
C ALA A 393 -6.56 -14.02 -6.34
N VAL A 394 -6.65 -13.34 -7.48
CA VAL A 394 -5.60 -12.49 -8.02
C VAL A 394 -6.18 -11.13 -8.40
N GLY A 395 -5.33 -10.09 -8.42
CA GLY A 395 -5.73 -8.71 -8.70
C GLY A 395 -6.31 -7.96 -7.49
N GLU A 396 -6.55 -8.63 -6.36
CA GLU A 396 -7.01 -7.98 -5.13
C GLU A 396 -6.07 -6.85 -4.69
N GLY A 397 -6.62 -5.69 -4.37
CA GLY A 397 -5.86 -4.51 -3.93
C GLY A 397 -4.97 -3.88 -5.02
N GLN A 398 -4.89 -4.46 -6.22
CA GLN A 398 -4.05 -3.91 -7.29
C GLN A 398 -4.76 -2.77 -8.02
N GLU A 399 -4.04 -1.67 -8.20
CA GLU A 399 -4.57 -0.45 -8.81
C GLU A 399 -5.05 -0.70 -10.24
N GLU A 400 -6.32 -0.43 -10.51
CA GLU A 400 -6.98 -0.56 -11.81
C GLU A 400 -6.85 -1.97 -12.42
N ILE A 401 -6.72 -3.01 -11.57
CA ILE A 401 -6.72 -4.42 -11.98
C ILE A 401 -7.88 -5.13 -11.28
N ALA A 402 -8.90 -5.51 -12.05
CA ALA A 402 -10.07 -6.17 -11.51
C ALA A 402 -9.74 -7.57 -10.97
N SER A 403 -10.23 -7.89 -9.77
CA SER A 403 -9.96 -9.17 -9.15
C SER A 403 -10.74 -10.32 -9.80
N LYS A 404 -10.12 -11.50 -9.82
CA LYS A 404 -10.68 -12.74 -10.37
C LYS A 404 -10.10 -13.97 -9.67
N CYS A 405 -10.82 -15.09 -9.67
CA CYS A 405 -10.28 -16.37 -9.22
C CYS A 405 -9.58 -17.09 -10.38
N ILE A 406 -8.44 -17.72 -10.10
CA ILE A 406 -7.71 -18.60 -11.04
C ILE A 406 -7.37 -19.91 -10.35
N ILE A 407 -7.18 -20.99 -11.13
CA ILE A 407 -6.72 -22.27 -10.59
C ILE A 407 -5.37 -22.08 -9.89
N GLU A 408 -5.20 -22.72 -8.74
CA GLU A 408 -3.94 -22.70 -8.02
C GLU A 408 -2.80 -23.30 -8.86
N PHE A 409 -1.63 -22.67 -8.81
CA PHE A 409 -0.46 -23.10 -9.55
C PHE A 409 0.06 -24.47 -9.05
N ASP A 410 0.21 -25.45 -9.95
CA ASP A 410 0.91 -26.70 -9.66
C ASP A 410 2.36 -26.64 -10.17
N PRO A 411 3.35 -26.34 -9.30
CA PRO A 411 4.74 -26.22 -9.73
C PRO A 411 5.34 -27.55 -10.20
N ALA A 412 4.88 -28.71 -9.71
CA ALA A 412 5.47 -29.99 -10.07
C ALA A 412 5.01 -30.49 -11.46
N ALA A 413 3.82 -30.06 -11.89
CA ALA A 413 3.26 -30.40 -13.20
C ALA A 413 3.56 -29.37 -14.30
N THR A 414 4.07 -28.19 -13.96
CA THR A 414 4.23 -27.08 -14.91
C THR A 414 5.68 -26.91 -15.37
N THR A 415 5.86 -26.71 -16.68
CA THR A 415 7.14 -26.26 -17.24
C THR A 415 7.11 -24.75 -17.44
N LEU A 416 8.05 -24.02 -16.81
CA LEU A 416 8.15 -22.57 -16.92
C LEU A 416 9.37 -22.14 -17.75
N TYR A 417 9.21 -20.99 -18.39
CA TYR A 417 10.23 -20.35 -19.21
C TYR A 417 10.42 -18.90 -18.76
N LEU A 418 11.66 -18.42 -18.82
CA LEU A 418 11.96 -16.99 -18.76
C LEU A 418 11.71 -16.39 -20.16
N ARG A 419 10.67 -15.58 -20.32
CA ARG A 419 10.21 -15.06 -21.62
C ARG A 419 10.31 -13.54 -21.60
N GLY A 420 10.95 -12.92 -22.59
CA GLY A 420 11.06 -11.47 -22.64
C GLY A 420 11.64 -10.94 -23.95
N GLY A 421 11.89 -9.63 -24.01
CA GLY A 421 12.43 -8.99 -25.21
C GLY A 421 13.79 -9.53 -25.66
N PHE A 422 14.58 -10.11 -24.75
CA PHE A 422 15.89 -10.71 -25.05
C PHE A 422 15.80 -12.10 -25.73
N ASN A 423 14.61 -12.69 -25.84
CA ASN A 423 14.39 -13.96 -26.53
C ASN A 423 13.08 -13.97 -27.33
N ASP A 424 12.63 -12.80 -27.79
CA ASP A 424 11.40 -12.59 -28.56
C ASP A 424 10.15 -13.20 -27.88
N TRP A 425 10.11 -13.20 -26.55
CA TRP A 425 9.06 -13.82 -25.73
C TRP A 425 8.85 -15.32 -26.02
N GLY A 426 9.87 -15.99 -26.55
CA GLY A 426 9.85 -17.42 -26.86
C GLY A 426 10.13 -18.32 -25.66
N THR A 427 10.15 -19.63 -25.90
CA THR A 427 10.35 -20.69 -24.88
C THR A 427 11.79 -21.22 -24.86
N ALA A 428 12.75 -20.43 -25.35
CA ALA A 428 14.15 -20.88 -25.45
C ALA A 428 14.84 -21.06 -24.09
N ASN A 429 14.39 -20.31 -23.08
CA ASN A 429 14.99 -20.26 -21.75
C ASN A 429 14.13 -21.03 -20.74
N GLN A 430 14.11 -22.35 -20.85
CA GLN A 430 13.40 -23.21 -19.90
C GLN A 430 14.06 -23.19 -18.52
N MET A 431 13.26 -23.05 -17.47
CA MET A 431 13.75 -23.12 -16.09
C MET A 431 13.77 -24.57 -15.59
N SER A 432 14.81 -24.92 -14.83
CA SER A 432 14.89 -26.21 -14.14
C SER A 432 14.06 -26.16 -12.86
N TYR A 433 13.26 -27.21 -12.61
CA TYR A 433 12.47 -27.33 -11.38
C TYR A 433 13.09 -28.31 -10.41
N ALA A 434 13.36 -27.88 -9.19
CA ALA A 434 13.79 -28.73 -8.07
C ALA A 434 13.55 -28.02 -6.73
N ASN A 435 13.24 -28.79 -5.68
CA ASN A 435 12.98 -28.28 -4.33
C ASN A 435 11.95 -27.13 -4.29
N SER A 436 10.86 -27.27 -5.05
CA SER A 436 9.80 -26.25 -5.17
C SER A 436 10.27 -24.89 -5.72
N LYS A 437 11.41 -24.87 -6.42
CA LYS A 437 11.97 -23.68 -7.05
C LYS A 437 12.20 -23.92 -8.54
N PHE A 438 11.85 -22.93 -9.34
CA PHE A 438 12.27 -22.85 -10.74
C PHE A 438 13.52 -22.00 -10.83
N ARG A 439 14.56 -22.49 -11.47
CA ARG A 439 15.86 -21.83 -11.52
C ARG A 439 16.48 -21.84 -12.91
N LEU A 440 17.14 -20.76 -13.25
CA LEU A 440 17.85 -20.61 -14.51
C LEU A 440 19.06 -19.70 -14.34
N ASN A 441 20.24 -20.17 -14.75
CA ASN A 441 21.39 -19.30 -14.99
C ASN A 441 21.32 -18.83 -16.44
N PHE A 442 20.91 -17.59 -16.64
CA PHE A 442 20.78 -16.96 -17.94
C PHE A 442 22.10 -16.26 -18.32
N ASN A 443 22.83 -16.85 -19.26
CA ASN A 443 24.07 -16.30 -19.79
C ASN A 443 23.75 -15.23 -20.84
N TYR A 444 23.74 -13.96 -20.43
CA TYR A 444 23.48 -12.87 -21.36
C TYR A 444 24.76 -12.51 -22.11
N GLY A 445 24.72 -12.60 -23.45
CA GLY A 445 25.85 -12.33 -24.33
C GLY A 445 26.02 -10.84 -24.62
N THR A 446 26.26 -10.49 -25.89
CA THR A 446 26.35 -9.10 -26.35
C THR A 446 24.97 -8.48 -26.53
N HIS A 447 24.88 -7.15 -26.40
CA HIS A 447 23.68 -6.41 -26.74
C HIS A 447 23.35 -6.52 -28.24
N PRO A 448 22.07 -6.37 -28.62
CA PRO A 448 21.69 -6.14 -30.00
C PRO A 448 22.40 -4.90 -30.57
N GLU A 449 22.83 -4.94 -31.83
CA GLU A 449 23.55 -3.83 -32.48
C GLU A 449 22.75 -2.50 -32.47
N THR A 450 21.43 -2.57 -32.35
CA THR A 450 20.51 -1.43 -32.32
C THR A 450 20.21 -0.91 -30.91
N ALA A 451 20.73 -1.56 -29.86
CA ALA A 451 20.47 -1.16 -28.48
C ALA A 451 21.28 0.09 -28.12
N THR A 452 20.69 0.94 -27.28
CA THR A 452 21.36 2.10 -26.68
C THR A 452 21.50 1.83 -25.17
N PRO A 453 22.66 1.36 -24.70
CA PRO A 453 22.86 1.08 -23.27
C PRO A 453 22.73 2.34 -22.42
N ALA A 454 22.27 2.16 -21.18
CA ALA A 454 22.32 3.19 -20.15
C ALA A 454 23.77 3.46 -19.69
N GLU A 455 23.97 4.48 -18.85
CA GLU A 455 25.31 4.85 -18.36
C GLU A 455 26.03 3.72 -17.60
N ASP A 456 25.28 2.83 -16.96
CA ASP A 456 25.78 1.65 -16.24
C ASP A 456 26.07 0.45 -17.14
N GLY A 457 25.93 0.62 -18.46
CA GLY A 457 26.13 -0.40 -19.47
C GLY A 457 24.99 -1.41 -19.59
N THR A 458 23.83 -1.16 -18.98
CA THR A 458 22.68 -2.06 -19.08
C THR A 458 21.76 -1.74 -20.26
N VAL A 459 21.06 -2.75 -20.76
CA VAL A 459 19.90 -2.60 -21.64
C VAL A 459 18.68 -3.20 -20.94
N ASN A 460 17.61 -2.43 -20.82
CA ASN A 460 16.37 -2.85 -20.17
C ASN A 460 15.51 -3.70 -21.10
N TYR A 461 15.03 -4.83 -20.58
CA TYR A 461 14.11 -5.71 -21.27
C TYR A 461 12.85 -5.95 -20.43
N GLY A 462 11.69 -5.88 -21.09
CA GLY A 462 10.45 -6.42 -20.55
C GLY A 462 10.49 -7.95 -20.55
N PHE A 463 10.03 -8.59 -19.48
CA PHE A 463 9.98 -10.05 -19.34
C PHE A 463 8.86 -10.52 -18.41
N LYS A 464 8.57 -11.82 -18.48
CA LYS A 464 7.70 -12.59 -17.58
C LYS A 464 8.27 -13.99 -17.37
N VAL A 465 7.75 -14.70 -16.37
CA VAL A 465 7.95 -16.14 -16.23
C VAL A 465 6.62 -16.81 -16.51
N ALA A 466 6.55 -17.63 -17.56
CA ALA A 466 5.31 -18.28 -17.96
C ALA A 466 5.55 -19.64 -18.58
N ASP A 467 4.51 -20.49 -18.60
CA ASP A 467 4.50 -21.68 -19.44
C ASP A 467 4.43 -21.31 -20.94
N ALA A 468 4.43 -22.32 -21.81
CA ALA A 468 4.39 -22.12 -23.25
C ALA A 468 3.06 -21.49 -23.73
N ASP A 469 1.96 -21.83 -23.06
CA ASP A 469 0.58 -21.54 -23.48
C ASP A 469 0.02 -20.25 -22.87
N TRP A 470 0.78 -19.58 -22.00
CA TRP A 470 0.33 -18.43 -21.20
C TRP A 470 -0.88 -18.77 -20.33
N SER A 471 -0.87 -19.94 -19.70
CA SER A 471 -1.96 -20.35 -18.82
C SER A 471 -2.13 -19.37 -17.65
N GLU A 472 -3.38 -19.17 -17.21
CA GLU A 472 -3.72 -18.23 -16.13
C GLU A 472 -2.92 -18.51 -14.84
N ALA A 473 -2.84 -19.77 -14.42
CA ALA A 473 -2.19 -20.18 -13.18
C ALA A 473 -0.65 -20.04 -13.19
N SER A 474 -0.03 -19.91 -14.36
CA SER A 474 1.42 -20.03 -14.54
C SER A 474 2.05 -18.80 -15.20
N SER A 475 1.27 -17.79 -15.57
CA SER A 475 1.74 -16.56 -16.22
C SER A 475 2.07 -15.50 -15.18
N PHE A 476 3.27 -15.55 -14.63
CA PHE A 476 3.72 -14.66 -13.56
C PHE A 476 4.27 -13.32 -14.06
N GLY A 477 3.82 -12.26 -13.41
CA GLY A 477 4.29 -10.89 -13.61
C GLY A 477 4.41 -10.12 -12.28
N ALA A 478 4.83 -8.87 -12.37
CA ALA A 478 4.87 -7.97 -11.22
C ALA A 478 3.45 -7.63 -10.73
N ILE A 479 3.33 -7.40 -9.43
CA ILE A 479 2.12 -6.84 -8.81
C ILE A 479 2.09 -5.35 -9.14
N LYS A 480 0.99 -4.84 -9.70
CA LYS A 480 0.88 -3.40 -10.00
C LYS A 480 0.85 -2.58 -8.71
N GLY A 481 1.68 -1.55 -8.63
CA GLY A 481 1.89 -0.75 -7.41
C GLY A 481 2.79 -1.43 -6.36
N GLY A 482 3.24 -2.67 -6.61
CA GLY A 482 4.17 -3.39 -5.75
C GLY A 482 5.64 -3.16 -6.09
N ASP A 483 6.51 -3.96 -5.46
CA ASP A 483 7.95 -3.90 -5.68
C ASP A 483 8.32 -4.26 -7.13
N THR A 484 9.33 -3.56 -7.65
CA THR A 484 9.84 -3.81 -9.00
C THR A 484 11.02 -4.79 -8.95
N PRO A 485 11.04 -5.83 -9.81
CA PRO A 485 12.17 -6.74 -9.88
C PRO A 485 13.47 -5.99 -10.19
N ALA A 486 14.50 -6.24 -9.39
CA ALA A 486 15.83 -5.68 -9.59
C ALA A 486 16.89 -6.73 -9.25
N VAL A 487 18.08 -6.59 -9.83
CA VAL A 487 19.20 -7.48 -9.52
C VAL A 487 19.61 -7.30 -8.06
N GLY A 488 19.63 -8.41 -7.32
CA GLY A 488 19.91 -8.46 -5.88
C GLY A 488 18.66 -8.44 -4.99
N SER A 489 17.49 -8.15 -5.55
CA SER A 489 16.23 -8.09 -4.80
C SER A 489 15.36 -9.31 -5.06
N GLU A 490 14.56 -9.67 -4.06
CA GLU A 490 13.45 -10.62 -4.18
C GLU A 490 12.14 -9.85 -4.17
N VAL A 491 11.22 -10.22 -5.06
CA VAL A 491 9.90 -9.56 -5.19
C VAL A 491 8.79 -10.59 -5.27
N ALA A 492 7.61 -10.22 -4.76
CA ALA A 492 6.40 -11.01 -4.91
C ALA A 492 5.85 -10.90 -6.33
N LEU A 493 5.39 -12.02 -6.88
CA LEU A 493 4.75 -12.08 -8.19
C LEU A 493 3.27 -12.40 -8.05
N THR A 494 2.52 -12.07 -9.09
CA THR A 494 1.12 -12.49 -9.24
C THR A 494 0.95 -13.18 -10.59
N ALA A 495 0.13 -14.23 -10.59
CA ALA A 495 -0.25 -14.96 -11.79
C ALA A 495 -1.53 -14.36 -12.40
N GLY A 496 -1.78 -14.69 -13.66
CA GLY A 496 -3.03 -14.38 -14.34
C GLY A 496 -2.83 -13.42 -15.51
N ASN A 497 -3.49 -13.74 -16.61
CA ASN A 497 -3.49 -12.90 -17.80
C ASN A 497 -4.23 -11.58 -17.52
N GLY A 498 -3.60 -10.47 -17.88
CA GLY A 498 -4.08 -9.11 -17.56
C GLY A 498 -3.95 -8.72 -16.09
N VAL A 499 -3.40 -9.59 -15.22
CA VAL A 499 -3.19 -9.31 -13.79
C VAL A 499 -1.71 -9.09 -13.51
N GLY A 500 -0.87 -10.09 -13.77
CA GLY A 500 0.58 -9.94 -13.66
C GLY A 500 1.11 -8.97 -14.71
N GLN A 501 1.76 -7.89 -14.27
CA GLN A 501 2.33 -6.88 -15.15
C GLN A 501 3.67 -7.34 -15.73
N ASP A 502 4.05 -6.75 -16.86
CA ASP A 502 5.38 -6.98 -17.42
C ASP A 502 6.44 -6.47 -16.45
N MET A 503 7.45 -7.31 -16.23
CA MET A 503 8.61 -7.00 -15.40
C MET A 503 9.71 -6.41 -16.25
N PHE A 504 10.60 -5.62 -15.66
CA PHE A 504 11.75 -5.05 -16.37
C PHE A 504 13.04 -5.38 -15.66
N VAL A 505 14.09 -5.68 -16.42
CA VAL A 505 15.44 -5.93 -15.88
C VAL A 505 16.49 -5.35 -16.81
N GLY A 506 17.46 -4.66 -16.21
CA GLY A 506 18.66 -4.17 -16.90
C GLY A 506 19.73 -5.26 -16.97
N LEU A 507 20.12 -5.65 -18.17
CA LEU A 507 21.14 -6.68 -18.40
C LEU A 507 22.41 -6.05 -18.96
N LYS A 508 23.58 -6.47 -18.46
CA LYS A 508 24.92 -6.08 -18.92
C LYS A 508 25.50 -7.18 -19.81
N GLU A 509 26.31 -6.80 -20.79
CA GLU A 509 26.96 -7.77 -21.67
C GLU A 509 27.85 -8.76 -20.92
N ASN A 510 27.83 -10.02 -21.37
CA ASN A 510 28.69 -11.10 -20.85
C ASN A 510 28.52 -11.35 -19.35
N THR A 511 27.32 -11.09 -18.82
CA THR A 511 26.98 -11.29 -17.42
C THR A 511 26.01 -12.47 -17.26
N ILE A 512 26.16 -13.21 -16.16
CA ILE A 512 25.33 -14.36 -15.84
C ILE A 512 24.31 -13.93 -14.79
N TYR A 513 23.04 -14.10 -15.11
CA TYR A 513 21.92 -13.77 -14.24
C TYR A 513 21.23 -15.04 -13.76
N GLN A 514 21.23 -15.27 -12.47
CA GLN A 514 20.50 -16.38 -11.86
C GLN A 514 19.08 -15.92 -11.49
N TYR A 515 18.09 -16.46 -12.17
CA TYR A 515 16.67 -16.30 -11.86
C TYR A 515 16.24 -17.46 -10.97
N VAL A 516 15.68 -17.16 -9.80
CA VAL A 516 15.11 -18.14 -8.87
C VAL A 516 13.68 -17.73 -8.56
N LEU A 517 12.73 -18.46 -9.12
CA LEU A 517 11.32 -18.34 -8.78
C LEU A 517 11.00 -19.37 -7.69
N ASN A 518 10.61 -18.89 -6.52
CA ASN A 518 10.28 -19.71 -5.36
C ASN A 518 8.76 -19.99 -5.34
N ALA A 519 8.41 -21.26 -5.52
CA ALA A 519 7.03 -21.74 -5.52
C ALA A 519 6.77 -22.70 -4.33
N THR A 520 7.51 -22.53 -3.22
CA THR A 520 7.25 -23.29 -1.98
C THR A 520 5.84 -23.04 -1.46
N ASN A 521 5.34 -21.81 -1.65
CA ASN A 521 3.93 -21.46 -1.50
C ASN A 521 3.37 -21.05 -2.88
N PRO A 522 2.62 -21.93 -3.57
CA PRO A 522 2.09 -21.63 -4.90
C PRO A 522 1.13 -20.43 -4.97
N ALA A 523 0.52 -20.05 -3.85
CA ALA A 523 -0.32 -18.85 -3.76
C ALA A 523 0.48 -17.56 -3.53
N ALA A 524 1.76 -17.65 -3.16
CA ALA A 524 2.64 -16.53 -2.85
C ALA A 524 4.04 -16.74 -3.45
N VAL A 525 4.08 -16.76 -4.79
CA VAL A 525 5.31 -16.98 -5.55
C VAL A 525 6.21 -15.74 -5.50
N THR A 526 7.50 -15.93 -5.27
CA THR A 526 8.51 -14.85 -5.34
C THR A 526 9.51 -15.09 -6.45
N LEU A 527 10.17 -14.03 -6.91
CA LEU A 527 11.28 -14.08 -7.86
C LEU A 527 12.46 -13.30 -7.31
N LYS A 528 13.63 -13.95 -7.28
CA LYS A 528 14.92 -13.34 -7.00
C LYS A 528 15.80 -13.40 -8.24
N ILE A 529 16.46 -12.29 -8.57
CA ILE A 529 17.40 -12.18 -9.69
C ILE A 529 18.76 -11.84 -9.12
N ASN A 530 19.76 -12.66 -9.38
CA ASN A 530 21.14 -12.43 -8.90
C ASN A 530 22.11 -12.28 -10.08
N GLU A 531 23.09 -11.38 -9.94
CA GLU A 531 24.31 -11.45 -10.73
C GLU A 531 25.25 -12.47 -10.08
N VAL A 532 25.66 -13.49 -10.84
CA VAL A 532 26.49 -14.60 -10.33
C VAL A 532 27.79 -14.74 -11.13
N PRO A 533 28.91 -15.16 -10.49
CA PRO A 533 30.21 -15.25 -11.17
C PRO A 533 30.33 -16.46 -12.09
N LEU A 534 29.52 -17.50 -11.87
CA LEU A 534 29.51 -18.73 -12.64
C LEU A 534 28.06 -19.22 -12.84
N ALA A 535 27.81 -19.86 -13.99
CA ALA A 535 26.52 -20.44 -14.34
C ALA A 535 26.33 -21.83 -13.69
N VAL A 536 26.41 -21.89 -12.37
CA VAL A 536 26.29 -23.13 -11.58
C VAL A 536 25.20 -23.02 -10.51
N PHE A 537 24.64 -24.16 -10.12
CA PHE A 537 23.83 -24.38 -8.93
C PHE A 537 24.55 -25.42 -8.05
N PRO A 538 25.54 -25.00 -7.23
CA PRO A 538 26.39 -25.93 -6.50
C PRO A 538 25.58 -26.82 -5.55
N VAL A 539 25.78 -28.13 -5.67
CA VAL A 539 25.25 -29.14 -4.76
C VAL A 539 26.41 -29.67 -3.92
N MET A 540 26.30 -29.50 -2.62
CA MET A 540 27.17 -30.13 -1.65
C MET A 540 26.61 -31.51 -1.29
N SER A 541 27.41 -32.55 -1.33
CA SER A 541 27.03 -33.87 -0.81
C SER A 541 27.76 -34.14 0.49
N ILE A 542 27.01 -34.49 1.54
CA ILE A 542 27.52 -34.87 2.86
C ILE A 542 27.23 -36.37 3.05
N ASP A 543 28.29 -37.17 3.15
CA ASP A 543 28.21 -38.64 3.24
C ASP A 543 27.34 -39.30 2.15
N GLY A 544 27.26 -38.67 0.97
CA GLY A 544 26.48 -39.13 -0.17
C GLY A 544 25.10 -38.48 -0.30
N GLU A 545 24.61 -37.79 0.72
CA GLU A 545 23.31 -37.09 0.68
C GLU A 545 23.47 -35.69 0.08
N PRO A 546 22.73 -35.33 -0.99
CA PRO A 546 22.86 -34.04 -1.66
C PRO A 546 22.14 -32.92 -0.91
N VAL A 547 22.76 -31.75 -0.89
CA VAL A 547 22.27 -30.51 -0.29
C VAL A 547 22.60 -29.34 -1.21
N GLU A 548 21.59 -28.62 -1.65
CA GLU A 548 21.79 -27.45 -2.52
C GLU A 548 22.33 -26.26 -1.73
N LEU A 549 23.29 -25.54 -2.31
CA LEU A 549 23.78 -24.27 -1.78
C LEU A 549 23.04 -23.11 -2.45
N GLU A 550 22.51 -22.18 -1.65
CA GLU A 550 21.77 -21.03 -2.17
C GLU A 550 22.68 -19.83 -2.34
N TYR A 551 22.47 -19.04 -3.40
CA TYR A 551 23.27 -17.83 -3.60
C TYR A 551 22.93 -16.76 -2.57
N SER A 552 23.93 -16.40 -1.75
CA SER A 552 23.81 -15.42 -0.67
C SER A 552 24.33 -14.03 -1.04
N GLY A 553 24.84 -13.84 -2.26
CA GLY A 553 25.42 -12.58 -2.73
C GLY A 553 26.95 -12.59 -2.77
N ALA A 554 27.53 -11.60 -3.45
CA ALA A 554 28.98 -11.40 -3.56
C ALA A 554 29.77 -12.66 -4.00
N GLY A 555 29.21 -13.50 -4.85
CA GLY A 555 29.86 -14.75 -5.29
C GLY A 555 29.76 -15.92 -4.31
N GLN A 556 29.07 -15.75 -3.18
CA GLN A 556 28.95 -16.79 -2.15
C GLN A 556 27.65 -17.59 -2.30
N PHE A 557 27.78 -18.88 -2.04
CA PHE A 557 26.68 -19.83 -1.93
C PHE A 557 26.72 -20.43 -0.53
N SER A 558 25.59 -20.43 0.16
CA SER A 558 25.53 -20.87 1.54
C SER A 558 24.38 -21.80 1.85
N MET A 559 24.54 -22.54 2.94
CA MET A 559 23.49 -23.38 3.50
C MET A 559 23.72 -23.52 5.02
N ARG A 560 22.66 -23.47 5.83
CA ARG A 560 22.70 -23.78 7.27
C ARG A 560 21.99 -25.09 7.62
N MET A 561 22.67 -26.02 8.30
CA MET A 561 22.09 -27.31 8.72
C MET A 561 22.61 -27.77 10.07
N SER A 562 21.81 -28.60 10.75
CA SER A 562 22.24 -29.29 11.96
C SER A 562 23.09 -30.51 11.64
N LEU A 563 24.23 -30.64 12.31
CA LEU A 563 25.07 -31.83 12.31
C LEU A 563 25.27 -32.35 13.73
N ALA A 564 25.25 -33.67 13.89
CA ALA A 564 25.63 -34.35 15.13
C ALA A 564 27.17 -34.52 15.20
N PRO A 565 27.75 -34.80 16.39
CA PRO A 565 29.18 -35.07 16.50
C PRO A 565 29.60 -36.28 15.65
N ASP A 566 30.33 -36.05 14.57
CA ASP A 566 30.89 -37.07 13.71
C ASP A 566 31.99 -36.49 12.79
N THR A 567 32.59 -37.34 11.96
CA THR A 567 33.41 -36.95 10.82
C THR A 567 32.67 -37.21 9.52
N TYR A 568 32.40 -36.13 8.79
CA TYR A 568 31.63 -36.12 7.56
C TYR A 568 32.55 -36.01 6.34
N SER A 569 32.21 -36.74 5.28
CA SER A 569 32.82 -36.59 3.96
C SER A 569 32.01 -35.63 3.10
N ILE A 570 32.66 -34.61 2.54
CA ILE A 570 31.99 -33.56 1.76
C ILE A 570 32.53 -33.53 0.33
N SER A 571 31.64 -33.44 -0.66
CA SER A 571 31.99 -33.13 -2.05
C SER A 571 31.09 -32.02 -2.58
N ILE A 572 31.55 -31.22 -3.53
CA ILE A 572 30.79 -30.08 -4.06
C ILE A 572 30.85 -30.11 -5.58
N ALA A 573 29.69 -30.13 -6.22
CA ALA A 573 29.60 -30.18 -7.67
C ALA A 573 28.27 -29.64 -8.21
N ASP A 574 28.27 -29.31 -9.48
CA ASP A 574 27.10 -29.18 -10.33
C ASP A 574 27.39 -29.98 -11.60
N MET A 575 26.89 -31.22 -11.65
CA MET A 575 27.20 -32.17 -12.71
C MET A 575 26.60 -31.74 -14.06
N ASP A 576 25.45 -31.06 -14.04
CA ASP A 576 24.78 -30.59 -15.26
C ASP A 576 25.56 -29.43 -15.89
N ALA A 577 26.17 -28.58 -15.06
CA ALA A 577 27.07 -27.51 -15.50
C ALA A 577 28.52 -27.96 -15.71
N GLY A 578 28.86 -29.23 -15.43
CA GLY A 578 30.23 -29.75 -15.53
C GLY A 578 31.20 -29.14 -14.51
N PHE A 579 30.69 -28.68 -13.36
CA PHE A 579 31.44 -28.06 -12.29
C PHE A 579 31.69 -29.05 -11.14
N ALA A 580 32.92 -29.11 -10.63
CA ALA A 580 33.26 -29.88 -9.44
C ALA A 580 34.51 -29.30 -8.76
N VAL A 581 34.44 -29.12 -7.44
CA VAL A 581 35.52 -28.61 -6.61
C VAL A 581 35.68 -29.48 -5.36
N GLY A 582 36.90 -29.58 -4.85
CA GLY A 582 37.19 -30.42 -3.69
C GLY A 582 38.56 -30.15 -3.08
N ALA A 583 39.01 -31.08 -2.25
CA ALA A 583 40.27 -31.01 -1.54
C ALA A 583 41.49 -31.06 -2.48
N GLY A 584 42.52 -30.31 -2.10
CA GLY A 584 43.87 -30.43 -2.63
C GLY A 584 44.62 -31.61 -2.02
N ALA A 585 45.82 -31.38 -1.50
CA ALA A 585 46.65 -32.43 -0.91
C ALA A 585 46.20 -32.86 0.51
N ASP A 586 45.68 -31.93 1.32
CA ASP A 586 45.13 -32.18 2.65
C ASP A 586 43.61 -32.06 2.59
N ALA A 587 42.84 -33.07 2.97
CA ALA A 587 41.38 -33.05 2.89
C ALA A 587 40.69 -32.41 4.10
N THR A 588 41.42 -32.04 5.14
CA THR A 588 40.84 -31.64 6.43
C THR A 588 40.32 -30.21 6.39
N VAL A 589 39.03 -30.02 6.64
CA VAL A 589 38.41 -28.70 6.80
C VAL A 589 38.38 -28.34 8.28
N MET A 590 38.88 -27.14 8.60
CA MET A 590 38.86 -26.59 9.96
C MET A 590 37.72 -25.58 10.10
N LEU A 591 37.00 -25.64 11.22
CA LEU A 591 35.92 -24.68 11.51
C LEU A 591 36.46 -23.25 11.59
N ASN A 592 35.67 -22.28 11.12
CA ASN A 592 35.99 -20.85 11.09
C ASN A 592 37.28 -20.50 10.32
N GLN A 593 37.65 -21.33 9.35
CA GLN A 593 38.77 -21.06 8.45
C GLN A 593 38.36 -21.35 7.00
N PRO A 594 38.54 -20.40 6.07
CA PRO A 594 38.39 -20.68 4.66
C PRO A 594 39.40 -21.74 4.19
N TYR A 595 38.88 -22.83 3.62
CA TYR A 595 39.66 -23.90 3.04
C TYR A 595 39.75 -23.70 1.52
N PRO A 596 40.96 -23.64 0.92
CA PRO A 596 41.11 -23.46 -0.53
C PRO A 596 40.77 -24.73 -1.31
N LEU A 597 39.88 -24.62 -2.28
CA LEU A 597 39.41 -25.73 -3.10
C LEU A 597 40.14 -25.78 -4.46
N VAL A 598 40.24 -26.98 -5.03
CA VAL A 598 40.78 -27.19 -6.39
C VAL A 598 39.75 -27.86 -7.29
N SER A 599 39.83 -27.58 -8.59
CA SER A 599 38.98 -28.22 -9.61
C SER A 599 39.15 -29.74 -9.60
N GLY A 600 38.05 -30.49 -9.48
CA GLY A 600 38.04 -31.95 -9.49
C GLY A 600 38.82 -32.60 -8.33
N GLY A 601 39.00 -31.88 -7.21
CA GLY A 601 39.67 -32.38 -6.01
C GLY A 601 38.97 -33.58 -5.36
N SER A 602 39.63 -34.22 -4.39
CA SER A 602 39.01 -35.32 -3.63
C SER A 602 37.95 -34.82 -2.64
N ALA A 603 37.21 -35.72 -2.03
CA ALA A 603 36.29 -35.35 -0.95
C ALA A 603 37.05 -34.71 0.23
N LEU A 604 36.41 -33.72 0.85
CA LEU A 604 36.83 -33.04 2.06
C LEU A 604 36.41 -33.87 3.28
N SER A 605 37.09 -33.67 4.41
CA SER A 605 36.79 -34.29 5.70
C SER A 605 36.56 -33.20 6.74
N LEU A 606 35.34 -33.14 7.29
CA LEU A 606 34.97 -32.22 8.36
C LEU A 606 34.65 -33.00 9.63
N THR A 607 35.36 -32.74 10.71
CA THR A 607 35.02 -33.29 12.03
C THR A 607 34.34 -32.23 12.89
N VAL A 608 33.15 -32.54 13.40
CA VAL A 608 32.44 -31.72 14.39
C VAL A 608 32.31 -32.51 15.69
N THR A 609 32.48 -31.85 16.82
CA THR A 609 32.56 -32.50 18.14
C THR A 609 31.33 -32.31 19.01
N GLN A 610 30.40 -31.46 18.58
CA GLN A 610 29.18 -31.12 19.29
C GLN A 610 28.03 -31.02 18.31
N GLN A 611 26.81 -31.33 18.77
CA GLN A 611 25.63 -31.08 17.97
C GLN A 611 25.41 -29.57 17.86
N ASN A 612 25.36 -29.05 16.63
CA ASN A 612 25.15 -27.63 16.35
C ASN A 612 24.53 -27.45 14.96
N GLU A 613 24.08 -26.25 14.67
CA GLU A 613 23.93 -25.81 13.28
C GLU A 613 25.29 -25.38 12.74
N TYR A 614 25.48 -25.52 11.42
CA TYR A 614 26.68 -25.15 10.72
C TYR A 614 26.33 -24.44 9.42
N ASP A 615 26.94 -23.28 9.21
CA ASP A 615 26.93 -22.52 7.96
C ASP A 615 28.06 -23.04 7.07
N PHE A 616 27.70 -23.65 5.95
CA PHE A 616 28.63 -23.93 4.86
C PHE A 616 28.59 -22.76 3.91
N ILE A 617 29.75 -22.17 3.62
CA ILE A 617 29.89 -21.00 2.76
C ILE A 617 30.90 -21.34 1.67
N LEU A 618 30.41 -21.60 0.47
CA LEU A 618 31.21 -21.76 -0.74
C LEU A 618 31.39 -20.39 -1.39
N ASP A 619 32.62 -19.87 -1.40
CA ASP A 619 32.96 -18.61 -2.04
C ASP A 619 33.51 -18.86 -3.46
N LEU A 620 32.75 -18.41 -4.46
CA LEU A 620 33.10 -18.43 -5.88
C LEU A 620 33.31 -17.02 -6.45
N SER A 621 33.50 -16.00 -5.61
CA SER A 621 33.77 -14.62 -6.06
C SER A 621 35.04 -14.52 -6.91
N ALA A 622 36.02 -15.40 -6.66
CA ALA A 622 37.16 -15.68 -7.52
C ALA A 622 37.05 -17.14 -8.02
N PRO A 623 36.38 -17.39 -9.16
CA PRO A 623 36.13 -18.75 -9.68
C PRO A 623 37.38 -19.64 -9.84
N ASP A 624 38.55 -19.04 -10.08
CA ASP A 624 39.83 -19.74 -10.21
C ASP A 624 40.47 -20.11 -8.86
N MET A 625 39.98 -19.56 -7.75
CA MET A 625 40.45 -19.78 -6.38
C MET A 625 39.26 -19.95 -5.41
N PRO A 626 38.41 -20.96 -5.60
CA PRO A 626 37.23 -21.16 -4.77
C PRO A 626 37.63 -21.54 -3.34
N THR A 627 36.80 -21.18 -2.35
CA THR A 627 37.01 -21.59 -0.95
C THR A 627 35.74 -22.13 -0.32
N LEU A 628 35.87 -23.05 0.65
CA LEU A 628 34.79 -23.46 1.54
C LEU A 628 35.14 -23.04 2.96
N GLU A 629 34.28 -22.28 3.60
CA GLU A 629 34.35 -22.01 5.03
C GLU A 629 33.16 -22.67 5.73
N VAL A 630 33.42 -23.34 6.86
CA VAL A 630 32.37 -23.94 7.69
C VAL A 630 32.37 -23.27 9.06
N LYS A 631 31.27 -22.61 9.42
CA LYS A 631 31.13 -21.91 10.71
C LYS A 631 30.05 -22.59 11.55
N PRO A 632 30.26 -22.79 12.85
CA PRO A 632 29.15 -23.15 13.73
C PRO A 632 28.15 -21.99 13.78
N GLY A 633 26.85 -22.31 13.70
CA GLY A 633 25.75 -21.35 13.85
C GLY A 633 25.82 -20.70 15.23
N LYS A 634 26.04 -21.50 16.29
CA LYS A 634 26.39 -20.99 17.63
C LYS A 634 27.87 -21.23 17.95
N PRO A 635 28.71 -20.19 18.01
CA PRO A 635 30.15 -20.35 18.27
C PRO A 635 30.52 -21.10 19.56
N LEU A 636 29.70 -20.98 20.61
CA LEU A 636 29.90 -21.66 21.90
C LEU A 636 29.12 -22.98 22.02
N GLY A 637 28.46 -23.42 20.94
CA GLY A 637 27.61 -24.60 20.94
C GLY A 637 26.21 -24.35 21.50
N ASN A 638 25.48 -25.43 21.76
CA ASN A 638 24.12 -25.38 22.32
C ASN A 638 24.08 -25.39 23.85
N THR A 639 25.24 -25.49 24.51
CA THR A 639 25.36 -25.45 25.97
C THR A 639 25.18 -24.01 26.44
N ALA A 640 24.29 -23.80 27.42
CA ALA A 640 24.13 -22.50 28.06
C ALA A 640 25.46 -22.02 28.66
N VAL A 641 25.82 -20.78 28.36
CA VAL A 641 27.03 -20.12 28.86
C VAL A 641 26.58 -18.92 29.68
N PHE A 642 27.24 -18.71 30.81
CA PHE A 642 26.88 -17.68 31.78
C PHE A 642 28.04 -16.74 32.01
N ILE A 643 27.76 -15.49 32.34
CA ILE A 643 28.74 -14.65 33.03
C ILE A 643 28.86 -15.12 34.48
N ARG A 644 30.05 -15.52 34.91
CA ARG A 644 30.28 -16.12 36.24
C ARG A 644 31.44 -15.42 36.92
N GLY A 645 31.25 -14.95 38.14
CA GLY A 645 32.28 -14.16 38.81
C GLY A 645 31.92 -13.68 40.19
N SER A 646 32.67 -12.71 40.71
CA SER A 646 32.34 -12.01 41.96
C SER A 646 30.95 -11.35 41.91
N LEU A 647 30.46 -11.03 40.71
CA LEU A 647 29.11 -10.47 40.45
C LEU A 647 27.93 -11.38 40.83
N ASN A 648 28.13 -12.71 40.91
CA ASN A 648 27.08 -13.67 41.25
C ASN A 648 27.60 -14.83 42.11
N GLY A 649 28.72 -14.62 42.81
CA GLY A 649 29.35 -15.65 43.64
C GLY A 649 29.85 -16.87 42.87
N TRP A 650 30.22 -16.70 41.60
CA TRP A 650 30.63 -17.77 40.66
C TRP A 650 29.52 -18.78 40.34
N GLY A 651 28.26 -18.39 40.54
CA GLY A 651 27.08 -19.16 40.16
C GLY A 651 26.83 -19.19 38.65
N ALA A 652 25.74 -19.84 38.23
CA ALA A 652 25.23 -19.85 36.86
C ALA A 652 23.70 -19.72 36.87
N PRO A 653 23.14 -18.64 37.45
CA PRO A 653 21.69 -18.46 37.44
C PRO A 653 21.19 -18.18 36.03
N ALA A 654 19.96 -18.60 35.72
CA ALA A 654 19.37 -18.43 34.39
C ALA A 654 19.30 -16.97 33.92
N SER A 655 19.24 -16.00 34.86
CA SER A 655 19.28 -14.56 34.57
C SER A 655 20.60 -14.08 33.96
N ASP A 656 21.67 -14.86 34.07
CA ASP A 656 23.04 -14.46 33.73
C ASP A 656 23.56 -15.21 32.50
N GLU A 657 22.68 -15.94 31.81
CA GLU A 657 22.98 -16.58 30.54
C GLU A 657 23.28 -15.51 29.49
N ILE A 658 24.38 -15.69 28.75
CA ILE A 658 24.68 -14.83 27.60
C ILE A 658 23.84 -15.30 26.40
N VAL A 659 23.11 -14.38 25.79
CA VAL A 659 22.19 -14.69 24.70
C VAL A 659 22.88 -14.46 23.37
N PHE A 660 22.80 -15.44 22.48
CA PHE A 660 23.33 -15.33 21.11
C PHE A 660 22.38 -14.56 20.21
N ASP A 661 22.91 -13.55 19.53
CA ASP A 661 22.29 -12.88 18.39
C ASP A 661 22.97 -13.36 17.10
N ASP A 662 22.19 -14.06 16.28
CA ASP A 662 22.65 -14.65 15.01
C ASP A 662 23.04 -13.58 13.97
N ALA A 663 22.33 -12.45 13.95
CA ALA A 663 22.56 -11.40 12.95
C ALA A 663 23.90 -10.70 13.17
N SER A 664 24.25 -10.40 14.42
CA SER A 664 25.54 -9.81 14.77
C SER A 664 26.64 -10.85 15.06
N ARG A 665 26.30 -12.14 15.05
CA ARG A 665 27.15 -13.25 15.52
C ARG A 665 27.82 -12.94 16.85
N SER A 666 27.04 -12.45 17.82
CA SER A 666 27.56 -12.06 19.12
C SER A 666 26.74 -12.62 20.27
N TYR A 667 27.39 -12.87 21.40
CA TYR A 667 26.69 -13.17 22.64
C TYR A 667 26.66 -11.93 23.51
N SER A 668 25.55 -11.69 24.21
CA SER A 668 25.48 -10.55 25.13
C SER A 668 24.65 -10.80 26.37
N VAL A 669 24.97 -10.04 27.42
CA VAL A 669 24.17 -9.95 28.65
C VAL A 669 24.27 -8.53 29.19
N ILE A 670 23.15 -8.02 29.70
CA ILE A 670 23.10 -6.74 30.41
C ILE A 670 23.21 -7.05 31.90
N TYR A 671 24.03 -6.28 32.60
CA TYR A 671 24.22 -6.45 34.04
C TYR A 671 24.30 -5.09 34.73
N GLY A 672 23.61 -4.93 35.85
CA GLY A 672 23.76 -3.78 36.74
C GLY A 672 24.95 -3.98 37.65
N LEU A 673 25.85 -3.00 37.72
CA LEU A 673 27.01 -3.02 38.59
C LEU A 673 26.97 -1.81 39.52
N GLU A 674 27.28 -1.99 40.79
CA GLU A 674 27.54 -0.90 41.73
C GLU A 674 28.92 -0.27 41.45
N ALA A 675 29.01 1.06 41.54
CA ALA A 675 30.29 1.77 41.52
C ALA A 675 31.22 1.22 42.61
N SER A 676 32.39 0.72 42.23
CA SER A 676 33.30 0.07 43.18
C SER A 676 34.76 0.38 42.90
N GLU A 677 35.52 0.57 43.98
CA GLU A 677 36.98 0.67 43.93
C GLU A 677 37.66 -0.70 43.74
N ASN A 678 36.96 -1.79 44.07
CA ASN A 678 37.46 -3.15 43.84
C ASN A 678 36.96 -3.65 42.49
N ALA A 679 37.85 -4.22 41.68
CA ALA A 679 37.46 -4.76 40.38
C ALA A 679 36.56 -6.00 40.54
N TYR A 680 35.45 -6.02 39.81
CA TYR A 680 34.67 -7.24 39.58
C TYR A 680 35.51 -8.21 38.77
N GLN A 681 35.55 -9.48 39.17
CA GLN A 681 36.23 -10.53 38.43
C GLN A 681 35.21 -11.51 37.86
N PHE A 682 35.34 -11.88 36.60
CA PHE A 682 34.43 -12.81 35.94
C PHE A 682 35.09 -13.60 34.82
N LYS A 683 34.34 -14.59 34.34
CA LYS A 683 34.59 -15.41 33.16
C LYS A 683 33.27 -15.68 32.45
N PHE A 684 33.34 -16.21 31.23
CA PHE A 684 32.19 -16.81 30.56
C PHE A 684 32.35 -18.32 30.57
N ALA A 685 31.42 -19.02 31.20
CA ALA A 685 31.54 -20.45 31.39
C ALA A 685 30.18 -21.16 31.45
N SER A 686 30.16 -22.40 31.01
CA SER A 686 29.04 -23.32 31.21
C SER A 686 28.90 -23.67 32.68
N GLU A 687 27.73 -24.16 33.10
CA GLU A 687 27.47 -24.54 34.50
C GLU A 687 28.50 -25.55 35.03
N ASP A 688 28.86 -26.54 34.20
CA ASP A 688 29.80 -27.61 34.50
C ASP A 688 31.28 -27.18 34.51
N TRP A 689 31.61 -25.95 34.10
CA TRP A 689 32.96 -25.43 33.86
C TRP A 689 33.81 -26.18 32.81
N SER A 690 33.49 -27.42 32.46
CA SER A 690 34.28 -28.22 31.52
C SER A 690 33.93 -28.00 30.07
N THR A 691 32.68 -27.62 29.76
CA THR A 691 32.25 -27.45 28.37
C THR A 691 32.73 -26.11 27.80
N VAL A 692 32.60 -25.02 28.57
CA VAL A 692 33.12 -23.69 28.26
C VAL A 692 33.74 -23.09 29.53
N ASP A 693 34.99 -22.64 29.44
CA ASP A 693 35.68 -21.84 30.48
C ASP A 693 36.58 -20.81 29.80
N MET A 694 36.02 -19.62 29.53
CA MET A 694 36.69 -18.54 28.82
C MET A 694 37.06 -17.41 29.78
N GLY A 695 38.36 -17.30 30.06
CA GLY A 695 38.97 -16.21 30.81
C GLY A 695 39.60 -15.13 29.92
N TYR A 696 40.41 -14.26 30.51
CA TYR A 696 40.94 -13.06 29.84
C TYR A 696 41.66 -13.35 28.51
N SER A 697 42.48 -14.40 28.47
CA SER A 697 43.26 -14.77 27.27
C SER A 697 42.43 -15.32 26.11
N ALA A 698 41.17 -15.69 26.34
CA ALA A 698 40.29 -16.22 25.31
C ALA A 698 39.81 -15.13 24.34
N PHE A 699 39.95 -13.85 24.71
CA PHE A 699 39.41 -12.72 23.96
C PHE A 699 40.50 -11.74 23.54
N ASP A 700 40.26 -11.05 22.43
CA ASP A 700 40.81 -9.71 22.23
C ASP A 700 39.86 -8.68 22.87
N MET A 701 40.39 -7.57 23.35
CA MET A 701 39.58 -6.53 23.99
C MET A 701 39.20 -5.48 22.93
N SER A 702 37.94 -5.03 22.94
CA SER A 702 37.49 -4.00 21.99
C SER A 702 38.31 -2.72 22.12
N ALA A 703 38.59 -2.10 20.98
CA ALA A 703 39.27 -0.81 20.87
C ALA A 703 38.29 0.36 20.69
N ASP A 704 36.97 0.09 20.78
CA ASP A 704 35.95 1.13 20.65
C ASP A 704 36.11 2.20 21.73
N ALA A 705 35.77 3.44 21.40
CA ALA A 705 35.96 4.58 22.30
C ALA A 705 35.16 4.50 23.60
N ASP A 706 34.03 3.77 23.58
CA ASP A 706 33.13 3.53 24.71
C ASP A 706 33.41 2.20 25.44
N ALA A 707 34.43 1.44 25.02
CA ALA A 707 34.82 0.21 25.70
C ALA A 707 35.55 0.53 27.03
N LEU A 708 35.12 -0.12 28.10
CA LEU A 708 35.76 -0.06 29.41
C LEU A 708 37.05 -0.88 29.42
N ALA A 709 38.05 -0.40 30.16
CA ALA A 709 39.32 -1.09 30.32
C ALA A 709 39.15 -2.38 31.11
N LEU A 710 39.57 -3.49 30.51
CA LEU A 710 39.57 -4.82 31.13
C LEU A 710 41.00 -5.24 31.45
N THR A 711 41.19 -5.94 32.56
CA THR A 711 42.51 -6.40 33.02
C THR A 711 42.51 -7.89 33.35
N ASP A 712 43.69 -8.51 33.27
CA ASP A 712 43.89 -9.91 33.65
C ASP A 712 44.22 -10.00 35.14
N VAL A 713 43.40 -10.75 35.90
CA VAL A 713 43.67 -11.09 37.29
C VAL A 713 43.67 -12.61 37.43
N ASN A 714 44.85 -13.21 37.31
CA ASN A 714 45.08 -14.66 37.39
C ASN A 714 44.22 -15.48 36.40
N GLY A 715 44.03 -14.97 35.17
CA GLY A 715 43.21 -15.59 34.12
C GLY A 715 41.73 -15.17 34.15
N ASN A 716 41.27 -14.50 35.21
CA ASN A 716 39.94 -13.89 35.25
C ASN A 716 39.96 -12.54 34.54
N ILE A 717 38.81 -12.16 33.97
CA ILE A 717 38.60 -10.82 33.44
C ILE A 717 38.21 -9.92 34.60
N ALA A 718 38.90 -8.80 34.76
CA ALA A 718 38.62 -7.83 35.81
C ALA A 718 38.22 -6.47 35.24
N ILE A 719 37.13 -5.91 35.77
CA ILE A 719 36.59 -4.60 35.38
C ILE A 719 36.35 -3.73 36.63
N LYS A 720 36.73 -2.45 36.53
CA LYS A 720 36.38 -1.43 37.50
C LYS A 720 35.37 -0.48 36.88
N VAL A 721 34.30 -0.18 37.61
CA VAL A 721 33.27 0.79 37.21
C VAL A 721 33.15 1.88 38.26
N ASP A 722 33.03 3.12 37.82
CA ASP A 722 32.94 4.32 38.66
C ASP A 722 31.51 4.83 38.85
N LYS A 723 30.54 4.21 38.17
CA LYS A 723 29.13 4.58 38.21
C LYS A 723 28.23 3.37 38.45
N SER A 724 27.28 3.49 39.37
CA SER A 724 26.24 2.48 39.56
C SER A 724 25.24 2.57 38.40
N SER A 725 25.29 1.62 37.47
CA SER A 725 24.58 1.68 36.19
C SER A 725 24.39 0.29 35.60
N SER A 726 23.66 0.20 34.49
CA SER A 726 23.63 -0.95 33.59
C SER A 726 24.83 -0.93 32.64
N TYR A 727 25.38 -2.12 32.39
CA TYR A 727 26.52 -2.36 31.51
C TYR A 727 26.19 -3.50 30.54
N LEU A 728 26.65 -3.37 29.30
CA LEU A 728 26.52 -4.41 28.28
C LEU A 728 27.84 -5.17 28.17
N PHE A 729 27.78 -6.48 28.38
CA PHE A 729 28.88 -7.41 28.09
C PHE A 729 28.59 -8.05 26.74
N LYS A 730 29.46 -7.86 25.75
CA LYS A 730 29.26 -8.34 24.38
C LYS A 730 30.50 -9.09 23.88
N LEU A 731 30.28 -10.30 23.34
CA LEU A 731 31.28 -11.17 22.75
C LEU A 731 31.03 -11.28 21.24
N ASP A 732 31.88 -10.67 20.42
CA ASP A 732 31.80 -10.72 18.96
C ASP A 732 32.62 -11.91 18.40
N PHE A 733 32.01 -12.74 17.54
CA PHE A 733 32.62 -13.93 16.93
C PHE A 733 32.80 -13.80 15.40
N ASN A 734 32.95 -12.58 14.88
CA ASN A 734 33.23 -12.33 13.46
C ASN A 734 34.70 -12.48 13.11
N SER A 735 35.60 -12.48 14.11
CA SER A 735 37.03 -12.73 13.95
C SER A 735 37.45 -14.12 14.45
N ALA A 736 38.62 -14.58 14.00
CA ALA A 736 39.18 -15.89 14.40
C ALA A 736 39.38 -16.01 15.93
N LYS A 737 39.67 -14.91 16.61
CA LYS A 737 39.64 -14.80 18.06
C LYS A 737 38.50 -13.85 18.46
N PRO A 738 37.60 -14.22 19.39
CA PRO A 738 36.46 -13.39 19.71
C PRO A 738 36.87 -12.10 20.40
N VAL A 739 36.10 -11.02 20.18
CA VAL A 739 36.34 -9.70 20.77
C VAL A 739 35.35 -9.48 21.93
N LEU A 740 35.86 -9.21 23.13
CA LEU A 740 35.06 -8.81 24.28
C LEU A 740 34.98 -7.29 24.38
N LYS A 741 33.77 -6.77 24.40
CA LYS A 741 33.46 -5.38 24.74
C LYS A 741 32.63 -5.36 26.01
N VAL A 742 33.01 -4.51 26.96
CA VAL A 742 32.12 -4.09 28.05
C VAL A 742 31.96 -2.58 27.96
N SER A 743 30.73 -2.10 27.94
CA SER A 743 30.42 -0.66 27.84
C SER A 743 29.28 -0.30 28.77
N GLU A 744 29.23 0.96 29.21
CA GLU A 744 28.04 1.46 29.92
C GLU A 744 26.84 1.42 28.96
N LEU A 745 25.70 0.95 29.44
CA LEU A 745 24.45 0.89 28.68
C LEU A 745 23.33 1.52 29.53
N PRO A 746 23.30 2.84 29.68
CA PRO A 746 22.27 3.50 30.49
C PRO A 746 20.84 3.12 30.07
N ILE A 747 20.04 2.69 31.04
CA ILE A 747 18.59 2.47 30.87
C ILE A 747 17.88 3.69 31.47
N TYR A 748 16.87 4.20 30.78
CA TYR A 748 16.13 5.40 31.16
C TYR A 748 14.64 5.12 31.30
N ILE A 749 13.97 5.87 32.17
CA ILE A 749 12.53 6.14 32.03
C ILE A 749 12.38 7.29 31.03
N ARG A 750 11.71 7.06 29.89
CA ARG A 750 11.55 8.07 28.83
C ARG A 750 10.07 8.33 28.59
N GLY A 751 9.63 9.57 28.65
CA GLY A 751 8.20 9.89 28.51
C GLY A 751 7.89 11.38 28.51
N GLY A 752 6.60 11.70 28.65
CA GLY A 752 6.11 13.08 28.66
C GLY A 752 6.78 13.96 29.74
N MET A 753 7.19 13.38 30.88
CA MET A 753 7.85 14.10 31.98
C MET A 753 9.23 14.67 31.61
N ASN A 754 9.91 14.08 30.63
CA ASN A 754 11.26 14.45 30.23
C ASN A 754 11.41 14.67 28.72
N GLY A 755 10.29 14.93 28.03
CA GLY A 755 10.26 15.14 26.59
C GLY A 755 10.77 13.94 25.78
N TRP A 756 10.62 12.72 26.32
CA TRP A 756 11.14 11.47 25.75
C TRP A 756 12.67 11.43 25.62
N GLY A 757 13.39 12.28 26.36
CA GLY A 757 14.84 12.40 26.34
C GLY A 757 15.58 11.45 27.28
N GLU A 758 16.91 11.50 27.23
CA GLU A 758 17.84 10.72 28.07
C GLU A 758 18.13 11.45 29.41
N VAL A 759 17.07 11.80 30.14
CA VAL A 759 17.18 12.60 31.37
C VAL A 759 17.11 11.71 32.62
N ASP A 760 16.09 10.85 32.71
CA ASP A 760 15.84 10.05 33.91
C ASP A 760 16.51 8.68 33.79
N GLN A 761 17.84 8.66 33.93
CA GLN A 761 18.64 7.42 33.94
C GLN A 761 18.36 6.62 35.22
N MET A 762 18.14 5.32 35.05
CA MET A 762 18.03 4.37 36.15
C MET A 762 19.43 3.92 36.61
N ALA A 763 19.66 3.91 37.91
CA ALA A 763 20.85 3.34 38.54
C ALA A 763 20.59 1.88 38.94
N PHE A 764 21.63 1.07 39.04
CA PHE A 764 21.51 -0.27 39.63
C PHE A 764 21.10 -0.18 41.13
N ASP A 765 20.12 -0.98 41.56
CA ASP A 765 19.58 -1.00 42.93
C ASP A 765 20.45 -1.88 43.85
N ALA A 766 21.55 -1.30 44.35
CA ALA A 766 22.38 -1.93 45.38
C ALA A 766 21.64 -1.91 46.74
N THR A 767 21.48 -3.06 47.39
CA THR A 767 20.63 -3.22 48.58
C THR A 767 21.37 -3.70 49.84
N ASP A 768 22.59 -4.20 49.70
CA ASP A 768 23.46 -4.69 50.77
C ASP A 768 24.71 -3.82 50.93
N ALA A 769 24.59 -2.80 51.79
CA ALA A 769 25.71 -1.92 52.14
C ALA A 769 26.94 -2.63 52.75
N GLY A 770 26.84 -3.92 53.09
CA GLY A 770 27.98 -4.75 53.52
C GLY A 770 28.80 -5.35 52.37
N ASN A 771 28.28 -5.31 51.13
CA ASN A 771 28.92 -5.83 49.93
C ASN A 771 29.26 -4.66 48.98
N PRO A 772 30.53 -4.20 48.88
CA PRO A 772 30.90 -3.06 48.04
C PRO A 772 31.01 -3.39 46.54
N ASN A 773 30.56 -4.58 46.13
CA ASN A 773 30.58 -5.09 44.75
C ASN A 773 29.26 -5.79 44.46
N GLU A 774 28.15 -5.11 44.71
CA GLU A 774 26.83 -5.63 44.32
C GLU A 774 26.63 -5.56 42.81
N ALA A 775 25.90 -6.55 42.31
CA ALA A 775 25.58 -6.64 40.91
C ALA A 775 24.26 -7.41 40.74
N GLY A 776 23.47 -7.08 39.72
CA GLY A 776 22.18 -7.71 39.47
C GLY A 776 21.39 -7.03 38.35
N HIS A 777 20.06 -7.18 38.38
CA HIS A 777 19.19 -6.83 37.24
C HIS A 777 18.03 -5.90 37.59
N VAL A 778 18.06 -5.29 38.78
CA VAL A 778 17.04 -4.35 39.25
C VAL A 778 17.61 -2.94 39.18
N TYR A 779 16.88 -2.05 38.56
CA TYR A 779 17.27 -0.66 38.31
C TYR A 779 16.23 0.29 38.87
N VAL A 780 16.68 1.42 39.41
CA VAL A 780 15.83 2.39 40.08
C VAL A 780 16.10 3.82 39.63
N ALA A 781 15.04 4.61 39.56
CA ALA A 781 15.11 6.06 39.36
C ALA A 781 14.07 6.75 40.23
N ASP A 782 14.46 7.82 40.92
CA ASP A 782 13.56 8.72 41.62
C ASP A 782 13.25 9.91 40.70
N ILE A 783 11.96 10.06 40.35
CA ILE A 783 11.51 11.03 39.34
C ILE A 783 10.41 11.90 39.93
N ASN A 784 10.55 13.22 39.80
CA ASN A 784 9.52 14.17 40.21
C ASN A 784 8.39 14.23 39.17
N LEU A 785 7.18 13.83 39.57
CA LEU A 785 6.00 13.86 38.72
C LEU A 785 5.01 14.94 39.19
N ALA A 786 4.39 15.63 38.24
CA ALA A 786 3.22 16.47 38.50
C ALA A 786 1.96 15.61 38.67
N ALA A 787 0.87 16.20 39.17
CA ALA A 787 -0.45 15.56 39.25
C ALA A 787 -1.16 15.56 37.89
N ASP A 788 -0.46 15.09 36.85
CA ASP A 788 -0.88 15.06 35.46
C ASP A 788 -0.68 13.65 34.88
N ASN A 789 -1.42 13.32 33.81
CA ASN A 789 -1.27 12.02 33.16
C ASN A 789 0.01 12.01 32.32
N VAL A 790 0.91 11.07 32.60
CA VAL A 790 2.21 10.95 31.91
C VAL A 790 2.30 9.60 31.21
N PHE A 791 2.59 9.65 29.91
CA PHE A 791 2.94 8.46 29.12
C PHE A 791 4.44 8.27 29.09
N PHE A 792 4.92 7.02 29.22
CA PHE A 792 6.35 6.71 29.27
C PHE A 792 6.67 5.26 28.86
N LYS A 793 7.96 4.98 28.68
CA LYS A 793 8.57 3.66 28.47
C LYS A 793 9.88 3.54 29.26
N VAL A 794 10.37 2.32 29.38
CA VAL A 794 11.74 2.00 29.84
C VAL A 794 12.59 1.71 28.60
N ALA A 795 13.64 2.49 28.36
CA ALA A 795 14.43 2.34 27.15
C ALA A 795 15.89 2.78 27.28
N THR A 796 16.75 2.21 26.44
CA THR A 796 18.11 2.70 26.19
C THR A 796 18.09 3.90 25.23
N ALA A 797 19.23 4.60 25.12
CA ALA A 797 19.37 5.75 24.22
C ALA A 797 19.02 5.42 22.75
N ASP A 798 19.46 4.24 22.30
CA ASP A 798 19.27 3.73 20.93
C ASP A 798 17.86 3.24 20.61
N TRP A 799 16.97 3.10 21.62
CA TRP A 799 15.64 2.49 21.50
C TRP A 799 15.60 1.05 20.96
N SER A 800 16.76 0.43 20.69
CA SER A 800 16.85 -0.92 20.12
C SER A 800 17.34 -1.95 21.12
N THR A 801 18.23 -1.57 22.05
CA THR A 801 18.76 -2.54 23.03
C THR A 801 17.73 -2.85 24.12
N VAL A 802 17.09 -1.81 24.69
CA VAL A 802 15.92 -1.93 25.56
C VAL A 802 14.88 -0.92 25.07
N ASN A 803 13.65 -1.38 24.83
CA ASN A 803 12.50 -0.54 24.55
C ASN A 803 11.24 -1.28 24.99
N LEU A 804 10.84 -1.01 26.22
CA LEU A 804 9.78 -1.73 26.91
C LEU A 804 8.69 -0.75 27.35
N GLY A 805 7.48 -1.03 26.91
CA GLY A 805 6.27 -0.30 27.26
C GLY A 805 5.19 -1.25 27.75
N ALA A 806 3.96 -1.01 27.32
CA ALA A 806 2.84 -1.88 27.67
C ALA A 806 2.98 -3.28 27.03
N PRO A 807 2.33 -4.32 27.59
CA PRO A 807 2.31 -5.66 27.00
C PRO A 807 1.63 -5.75 25.62
N THR A 808 0.82 -4.74 25.27
CA THR A 808 0.07 -4.65 24.01
C THR A 808 0.09 -3.21 23.49
N ASP A 809 -0.22 -3.01 22.21
CA ASP A 809 -0.21 -1.69 21.58
C ASP A 809 -1.27 -0.72 22.14
N ASP A 810 -2.29 -1.23 22.84
CA ASP A 810 -3.35 -0.43 23.49
C ASP A 810 -2.85 0.41 24.68
N GLY A 811 -1.61 0.21 25.12
CA GLY A 811 -1.04 0.86 26.31
C GLY A 811 -1.46 0.18 27.61
N LEU A 812 -0.92 0.66 28.74
CA LEU A 812 -1.22 0.13 30.07
C LEU A 812 -1.16 1.22 31.14
N ALA A 813 -2.25 1.39 31.89
CA ALA A 813 -2.27 2.24 33.07
C ALA A 813 -1.50 1.59 34.23
N VAL A 814 -0.62 2.35 34.87
CA VAL A 814 0.19 1.94 36.02
C VAL A 814 -0.42 2.56 37.28
N GLU A 815 -0.88 1.71 38.19
CA GLU A 815 -1.30 2.14 39.52
C GLU A 815 -0.10 2.16 40.48
N VAL A 816 -0.02 3.19 41.32
CA VAL A 816 1.07 3.34 42.30
C VAL A 816 1.03 2.19 43.30
N GLY A 817 2.17 1.53 43.47
CA GLY A 817 2.34 0.35 44.33
C GLY A 817 2.00 -0.98 43.65
N GLN A 818 1.48 -0.95 42.41
CA GLN A 818 1.22 -2.15 41.64
C GLN A 818 2.40 -2.50 40.73
N GLU A 819 2.78 -3.76 40.74
CA GLU A 819 3.73 -4.32 39.77
C GLU A 819 3.02 -4.60 38.44
N VAL A 820 3.60 -4.12 37.34
CA VAL A 820 3.12 -4.34 35.98
C VAL A 820 4.15 -5.08 35.13
N SER A 821 3.67 -5.88 34.18
CA SER A 821 4.53 -6.53 33.18
C SER A 821 4.74 -5.61 31.98
N LEU A 822 5.91 -5.67 31.37
CA LEU A 822 6.29 -4.85 30.22
C LEU A 822 6.42 -5.69 28.94
N GLY A 823 6.16 -5.07 27.80
CA GLY A 823 6.31 -5.67 26.47
C GLY A 823 7.15 -4.81 25.53
N ALA A 824 7.82 -5.46 24.58
CA ALA A 824 8.49 -4.79 23.46
C ALA A 824 7.45 -4.47 22.37
N THR A 825 6.57 -3.52 22.65
CA THR A 825 5.44 -3.12 21.79
C THR A 825 5.48 -1.63 21.49
N ASN A 826 4.59 -1.15 20.61
CA ASN A 826 4.41 0.28 20.39
C ASN A 826 3.64 0.96 21.54
N GLY A 827 2.88 0.20 22.34
CA GLY A 827 2.08 0.70 23.45
C GLY A 827 2.90 1.35 24.58
N ASN A 828 2.43 2.48 25.08
CA ASN A 828 3.04 3.23 26.20
C ASN A 828 2.46 2.82 27.56
N LEU A 829 3.25 2.96 28.61
CA LEU A 829 2.73 2.97 29.99
C LEU A 829 2.13 4.35 30.29
N ALA A 830 1.09 4.42 31.09
CA ALA A 830 0.46 5.67 31.53
C ALA A 830 0.37 5.69 33.06
N ILE A 831 0.88 6.73 33.71
CA ILE A 831 0.70 6.94 35.15
C ILE A 831 -0.02 8.27 35.39
N PHE A 832 -1.00 8.25 36.29
CA PHE A 832 -1.73 9.44 36.74
C PHE A 832 -1.56 9.62 38.25
N PRO A 833 -0.52 10.35 38.69
CA PRO A 833 -0.26 10.59 40.11
C PRO A 833 -1.38 11.43 40.75
N ALA A 834 -1.95 10.93 41.85
CA ALA A 834 -2.97 11.68 42.60
C ALA A 834 -2.42 12.92 43.31
N THR A 835 -1.10 13.01 43.50
CA THR A 835 -0.41 14.14 44.14
C THR A 835 0.96 14.31 43.48
N ALA A 836 1.37 15.56 43.25
CA ALA A 836 2.71 15.83 42.74
C ALA A 836 3.78 15.49 43.80
N GLY A 837 4.90 14.90 43.37
CA GLY A 837 5.99 14.51 44.26
C GLY A 837 7.02 13.62 43.58
N GLU A 838 7.98 13.13 44.37
CA GLU A 838 9.03 12.23 43.89
C GLU A 838 8.57 10.78 43.99
N TYR A 839 8.60 10.08 42.85
CA TYR A 839 8.20 8.68 42.72
C TYR A 839 9.40 7.81 42.39
N LYS A 840 9.53 6.68 43.08
CA LYS A 840 10.55 5.66 42.78
C LYS A 840 10.01 4.70 41.74
N PHE A 841 10.65 4.68 40.57
CA PHE A 841 10.49 3.67 39.54
C PHE A 841 11.48 2.54 39.82
N SER A 842 11.01 1.30 39.94
CA SER A 842 11.86 0.12 40.09
C SER A 842 11.56 -0.86 38.97
N PHE A 843 12.59 -1.16 38.18
CA PHE A 843 12.52 -1.98 36.97
C PHE A 843 13.38 -3.24 37.14
N ASP A 844 12.75 -4.40 37.04
CA ASP A 844 13.39 -5.70 36.94
C ASP A 844 13.51 -6.08 35.46
N LEU A 845 14.75 -6.07 34.95
CA LEU A 845 15.04 -6.35 33.55
C LEU A 845 14.78 -7.81 33.18
N VAL A 846 15.06 -8.75 34.08
CA VAL A 846 14.93 -10.20 33.82
C VAL A 846 13.46 -10.57 33.71
N ASN A 847 12.65 -10.14 34.68
CA ASN A 847 11.22 -10.45 34.68
C ASN A 847 10.41 -9.47 33.83
N LYS A 848 11.04 -8.43 33.29
CA LYS A 848 10.41 -7.32 32.55
C LYS A 848 9.24 -6.73 33.34
N LYS A 849 9.50 -6.40 34.60
CA LYS A 849 8.49 -5.85 35.50
C LYS A 849 8.86 -4.47 36.00
N LEU A 850 7.86 -3.62 36.15
CA LEU A 850 8.01 -2.29 36.71
C LEU A 850 7.05 -2.12 37.89
N VAL A 851 7.52 -1.50 38.96
CA VAL A 851 6.68 -0.97 40.03
C VAL A 851 7.02 0.49 40.26
N VAL A 852 6.00 1.33 40.43
CA VAL A 852 6.16 2.75 40.77
C VAL A 852 5.60 2.98 42.16
N THR A 853 6.41 3.49 43.09
CA THR A 853 6.02 3.76 44.48
C THR A 853 6.21 5.23 44.86
N GLY A 854 5.43 5.73 45.81
CA GLY A 854 5.52 7.11 46.30
C GLY A 854 4.16 7.82 46.41
N PRO A 855 4.14 9.17 46.53
CA PRO A 855 5.32 10.02 46.59
C PRO A 855 6.07 9.86 47.94
N ASN A 856 7.41 9.93 47.90
CA ASN A 856 8.28 9.89 49.08
C ASN A 856 8.29 11.20 49.87
#